data_AF-A0A2K5MBA3-F1
#
_entry.id   AF-A0A2K5MBA3-F1
#
_cell.length_a   1.000
_cell.length_b   1.000
_cell.length_c   1.000
_cell.angle_alpha   90.00
_cell.angle_beta   90.00
_cell.angle_gamma   90.00
#
_symmetry.space_group_name_H-M   'P 1'
#
loop_
_entity.id
_entity.type
_entity.pdbx_description
1 polymer ?
#
loop_
_entity_poly.entity_id
_entity_poly.type
_entity_poly.pdbx_seq_one_letter_code
_entity_poly.pdbx_strand_id
1 'polypeptide(L)'
;MARPVRGALGAPRRSPCLLLPWLLLLRLEPATAAAGPRAPCAAACTCAGDSVDCGGRGLAALPGDLPAWTRSLNLSYNKLSEIDPAGFEDLPNLQEVYLNNNELTAIPSLGAASSHVVSLFLQHNKIRSVEGSQLKAYLSLEVLDLSLNNITEVRNTCFPHGPPIKELNLAGNRIGTLELGAFDGLSRSLLTLRLSKNRITQLPVRAFKLPRLTQLDLNRNRIRLIEGLTFQGLNSLEVLKLQRNNISKLTDGAFWGLSKMHVLHLEYNSLVEVNSGSLYGLTALHQLHLSNNSIARIHRKGWSFCQKLHELVLSFNNLTRLDEESLAELSSLSVLRLSHNSISHIAEGAFKGLRSLRVLDLDHNEIAGTIEDTSGAFSGLDSLSKLTLFGNKIKSVAKRAFSGLEGLEHLNLGGNAIRSVQFDAFVKMKNLKELHISSDSFLCDCQLKWLPPWLMGRMLQAFVTATCAHPESLKGQSIFSVPPESFVCDDFLKPQIITQPETTMAMVGKDIRFTCSAASSSSSPMTFAWKKDNEVLTNADMENFVHVHAQDGEVMEYTTILHLRQVTFGHEGRYQCVITNHFGSTYSHKARLTVNVLPSFTKTPHDITIRTTTMARLECAATGHPNPQIAWQKDGGTDFPAARERRMHVMPDDDVFFITDVKIDDAGVYSCTAQNSAGSISANATLTVLETPSLAVPLEDRVVSAGETVALQCKATGNPPPRITWFKGDRPLSLTERHHLTPDNQLLVVQNVVAEDAGRYTCEMSNTLGTERAHSQLSVLPAAGCRKDGTTVGIFTIAVVSSIVLTSLVWVCIIYQTRKKSEEYSVTNTDETIVPPDVPSYLSSQGTLSDRQETVVRTEGGPQANGHIESNGVCPRDASHFPEADAHSVACRQPKLCTGYHKEPWKATEKAEGTPGPQKMEHGGRVVCSDCNTEVDCYSREQDFHPQPVSRDSVQPNGPEPGGSDQEHFPHHQCSGTAGGSCPECQGSLYPSNHDRMLTAVKKKPMASLDGKGDSSWTLARLYDPDYAELQPASSLTSGSPERTAAQHLLVSNGHLPKACDSSPESTPLTGQLPGKQRVPLLLAPKS
;
A
#
# COMPACT_ATOMS: atom_id res chain seq x y z
N MET A 1 -19.14 18.40 -43.99
CA MET A 1 -18.74 17.76 -45.28
C MET A 1 -19.11 16.28 -45.15
N ALA A 2 -20.04 15.71 -45.93
CA ALA A 2 -20.12 15.55 -47.39
C ALA A 2 -19.61 14.16 -47.82
N ARG A 3 -20.41 13.44 -48.62
CA ARG A 3 -20.45 11.97 -48.76
C ARG A 3 -19.58 11.41 -49.94
N PRO A 4 -19.43 10.07 -50.07
CA PRO A 4 -18.47 9.42 -50.99
C PRO A 4 -19.09 8.98 -52.34
N VAL A 5 -18.27 8.31 -53.17
CA VAL A 5 -18.66 7.63 -54.42
C VAL A 5 -18.60 6.09 -54.26
N ARG A 6 -19.30 5.34 -55.12
CA ARG A 6 -19.64 3.90 -54.97
C ARG A 6 -19.02 2.97 -56.04
N GLY A 7 -18.78 1.72 -55.63
CA GLY A 7 -19.14 0.51 -56.40
C GLY A 7 -18.14 -0.04 -57.44
N ALA A 8 -18.37 -1.22 -58.02
CA ALA A 8 -19.23 -2.35 -57.63
C ALA A 8 -18.92 -3.62 -58.49
N LEU A 9 -19.14 -4.82 -57.93
CA LEU A 9 -19.46 -6.12 -58.59
C LEU A 9 -18.62 -6.62 -59.80
N GLY A 10 -18.17 -7.88 -59.76
CA GLY A 10 -17.74 -8.62 -60.96
C GLY A 10 -17.00 -9.95 -60.68
N ALA A 11 -17.47 -11.06 -61.25
CA ALA A 11 -16.86 -12.39 -61.11
C ALA A 11 -15.95 -12.74 -62.32
N PRO A 12 -14.93 -13.60 -62.16
CA PRO A 12 -13.91 -13.84 -63.20
C PRO A 12 -14.29 -14.93 -64.22
N ARG A 13 -13.76 -14.84 -65.46
CA ARG A 13 -13.75 -15.98 -66.40
C ARG A 13 -12.74 -15.84 -67.57
N ARG A 14 -12.21 -17.01 -67.97
CA ARG A 14 -11.49 -17.38 -69.23
C ARG A 14 -9.97 -17.15 -69.34
N SER A 15 -9.29 -18.27 -69.57
CA SER A 15 -7.92 -18.45 -70.07
C SER A 15 -7.84 -18.35 -71.61
N PRO A 16 -6.64 -18.38 -72.20
CA PRO A 16 -6.10 -19.59 -72.89
C PRO A 16 -4.76 -20.04 -72.26
N CYS A 17 -4.38 -21.32 -72.13
CA CYS A 17 -4.25 -22.46 -73.07
C CYS A 17 -2.89 -22.53 -73.82
N LEU A 18 -2.49 -23.77 -74.18
CA LEU A 18 -1.15 -24.29 -74.58
C LEU A 18 -0.27 -24.71 -73.37
N LEU A 19 0.34 -25.90 -73.29
CA LEU A 19 0.23 -27.16 -74.04
C LEU A 19 0.59 -28.36 -73.12
N LEU A 20 0.22 -29.60 -73.48
CA LEU A 20 0.51 -30.86 -72.73
C LEU A 20 1.28 -31.85 -73.64
N PRO A 21 2.03 -32.83 -73.08
CA PRO A 21 1.49 -34.10 -72.58
C PRO A 21 2.05 -34.49 -71.19
N TRP A 22 1.28 -35.00 -70.22
CA TRP A 22 0.53 -36.27 -70.18
C TRP A 22 1.38 -37.52 -70.51
N LEU A 23 2.01 -38.06 -69.48
CA LEU A 23 2.46 -39.45 -69.43
C LEU A 23 1.67 -40.14 -68.30
N LEU A 24 0.92 -41.20 -68.64
CA LEU A 24 0.19 -41.98 -67.63
C LEU A 24 1.18 -42.82 -66.81
N LEU A 25 1.15 -42.68 -65.49
CA LEU A 25 1.40 -43.78 -64.58
C LEU A 25 0.18 -43.90 -63.67
N LEU A 26 -0.40 -45.11 -63.61
CA LEU A 26 -1.66 -45.33 -62.93
C LEU A 26 -1.49 -45.15 -61.41
N ARG A 27 -2.56 -44.68 -60.76
CA ARG A 27 -2.77 -45.03 -59.36
C ARG A 27 -2.86 -46.56 -59.27
N LEU A 28 -1.83 -47.17 -58.71
CA LEU A 28 -2.03 -48.46 -58.05
C LEU A 28 -2.92 -48.19 -56.85
N GLU A 29 -4.17 -48.64 -56.93
CA GLU A 29 -4.93 -48.96 -55.73
C GLU A 29 -4.11 -49.98 -54.92
N PRO A 30 -4.12 -49.94 -53.57
CA PRO A 30 -3.50 -50.99 -52.78
C PRO A 30 -4.26 -52.29 -53.07
N ALA A 31 -3.67 -53.14 -53.91
CA ALA A 31 -4.29 -54.39 -54.32
C ALA A 31 -4.71 -55.16 -53.07
N THR A 32 -5.95 -55.66 -53.08
CA THR A 32 -6.46 -56.57 -52.05
C THR A 32 -5.62 -57.85 -52.10
N ALA A 33 -4.53 -57.88 -51.33
CA ALA A 33 -3.61 -58.98 -51.27
C ALA A 33 -4.39 -60.25 -50.91
N ALA A 34 -4.57 -61.13 -51.89
CA ALA A 34 -5.25 -62.39 -51.70
C ALA A 34 -4.57 -63.13 -50.55
N ALA A 35 -5.35 -63.63 -49.60
CA ALA A 35 -4.84 -64.28 -48.42
C ALA A 35 -4.23 -65.65 -48.77
N GLY A 36 -2.97 -65.62 -49.24
CA GLY A 36 -2.06 -66.74 -49.08
C GLY A 36 -1.99 -67.14 -47.60
N PRO A 37 -1.65 -68.39 -47.28
CA PRO A 37 -1.71 -68.90 -45.91
C PRO A 37 -0.88 -67.99 -45.00
N ARG A 38 -1.54 -67.38 -44.01
CA ARG A 38 -0.85 -66.59 -42.99
C ARG A 38 0.20 -67.48 -42.35
N ALA A 39 1.45 -67.02 -42.34
CA ALA A 39 2.51 -67.65 -41.55
C ALA A 39 1.99 -67.83 -40.11
N PRO A 40 2.25 -68.99 -39.47
CA PRO A 40 1.69 -69.29 -38.17
C PRO A 40 2.10 -68.22 -37.16
N CYS A 41 1.16 -67.80 -36.31
CA CYS A 41 1.52 -67.03 -35.13
C CYS A 41 2.43 -67.89 -34.26
N ALA A 42 3.56 -67.33 -33.79
CA ALA A 42 4.49 -68.05 -32.93
C ALA A 42 3.75 -68.69 -31.74
N ALA A 43 3.96 -69.99 -31.49
CA ALA A 43 2.99 -70.83 -30.78
C ALA A 43 2.68 -70.46 -29.31
N ALA A 44 3.50 -69.60 -28.68
CA ALA A 44 3.25 -69.06 -27.34
C ALA A 44 2.52 -67.69 -27.35
N CYS A 45 2.36 -67.07 -28.51
CA CYS A 45 1.91 -65.68 -28.67
C CYS A 45 0.48 -65.61 -29.25
N THR A 46 -0.12 -64.43 -29.15
CA THR A 46 -1.45 -64.10 -29.67
C THR A 46 -1.35 -62.98 -30.69
N CYS A 47 -1.76 -63.25 -31.93
CA CYS A 47 -1.65 -62.33 -33.06
C CYS A 47 -3.01 -61.70 -33.41
N ALA A 48 -3.05 -60.37 -33.53
CA ALA A 48 -4.25 -59.61 -33.86
C ALA A 48 -3.93 -58.43 -34.79
N GLY A 49 -4.49 -58.43 -36.00
CA GLY A 49 -4.23 -57.38 -36.99
C GLY A 49 -2.77 -57.37 -37.46
N ASP A 50 -2.10 -56.24 -37.23
CA ASP A 50 -0.67 -56.00 -37.45
C ASP A 50 0.19 -56.20 -36.17
N SER A 51 -0.43 -56.66 -35.09
CA SER A 51 0.15 -56.69 -33.74
C SER A 51 0.35 -58.12 -33.22
N VAL A 52 1.47 -58.37 -32.54
CA VAL A 52 1.86 -59.68 -31.98
C VAL A 52 2.11 -59.55 -30.48
N ASP A 53 1.31 -60.26 -29.68
CA ASP A 53 1.41 -60.26 -28.23
C ASP A 53 2.00 -61.56 -27.66
N CYS A 54 3.26 -61.49 -27.23
CA CYS A 54 4.00 -62.52 -26.50
C CYS A 54 4.19 -62.14 -25.02
N GLY A 55 3.37 -61.22 -24.49
CA GLY A 55 3.50 -60.70 -23.13
C GLY A 55 3.15 -61.70 -22.04
N GLY A 56 3.87 -61.65 -20.91
CA GLY A 56 3.56 -62.46 -19.72
C GLY A 56 3.71 -63.97 -19.89
N ARG A 57 4.42 -64.42 -20.94
CA ARG A 57 4.58 -65.85 -21.27
C ARG A 57 5.76 -66.53 -20.56
N GLY A 58 6.55 -65.76 -19.80
CA GLY A 58 7.71 -66.26 -19.04
C GLY A 58 8.94 -66.60 -19.89
N LEU A 59 9.02 -66.10 -21.12
CA LEU A 59 10.05 -66.40 -22.12
C LEU A 59 11.46 -65.98 -21.64
N ALA A 60 12.45 -66.86 -21.84
CA ALA A 60 13.86 -66.56 -21.55
C ALA A 60 14.67 -66.14 -22.80
N ALA A 61 14.14 -66.41 -24.00
CA ALA A 61 14.67 -66.01 -25.29
C ALA A 61 13.51 -65.54 -26.20
N LEU A 62 13.81 -64.97 -27.37
CA LEU A 62 12.78 -64.64 -28.36
C LEU A 62 11.99 -65.89 -28.80
N PRO A 63 10.68 -65.77 -29.10
CA PRO A 63 9.96 -66.82 -29.80
C PRO A 63 10.43 -66.87 -31.27
N GLY A 64 10.59 -68.08 -31.81
CA GLY A 64 10.88 -68.28 -33.24
C GLY A 64 9.70 -67.85 -34.13
N ASP A 65 10.02 -67.59 -35.40
CA ASP A 65 9.07 -67.26 -36.47
C ASP A 65 8.18 -66.03 -36.19
N LEU A 66 8.80 -64.87 -35.93
CA LEU A 66 8.09 -63.59 -35.89
C LEU A 66 7.63 -63.18 -37.31
N PRO A 67 6.33 -62.93 -37.56
CA PRO A 67 5.84 -62.65 -38.91
C PRO A 67 6.28 -61.29 -39.47
N ALA A 68 6.70 -61.23 -40.74
CA ALA A 68 7.18 -60.01 -41.40
C ALA A 68 6.17 -58.84 -41.50
N TRP A 69 4.88 -59.10 -41.31
CA TRP A 69 3.83 -58.07 -41.22
C TRP A 69 3.72 -57.42 -39.83
N THR A 70 4.47 -57.90 -38.84
CA THR A 70 4.43 -57.38 -37.45
C THR A 70 4.88 -55.92 -37.40
N ARG A 71 3.99 -55.07 -36.91
CA ARG A 71 4.22 -53.64 -36.69
C ARG A 71 4.36 -53.29 -35.21
N SER A 72 3.58 -53.95 -34.35
CA SER A 72 3.65 -53.80 -32.90
C SER A 72 3.94 -55.15 -32.26
N LEU A 73 5.01 -55.23 -31.45
CA LEU A 73 5.51 -56.46 -30.84
C LEU A 73 5.59 -56.31 -29.31
N ASN A 74 4.74 -57.05 -28.59
CA ASN A 74 4.78 -57.08 -27.14
C ASN A 74 5.54 -58.31 -26.61
N LEU A 75 6.68 -58.07 -25.98
CA LEU A 75 7.54 -59.05 -25.30
C LEU A 75 7.66 -58.75 -23.79
N SER A 76 6.76 -57.93 -23.23
CA SER A 76 6.83 -57.49 -21.83
C SER A 76 6.48 -58.59 -20.81
N TYR A 77 6.88 -58.39 -19.54
CA TYR A 77 6.63 -59.34 -18.43
C TYR A 77 7.17 -60.75 -18.68
N ASN A 78 8.29 -60.85 -19.39
CA ASN A 78 9.03 -62.09 -19.64
C ASN A 78 10.31 -62.12 -18.78
N LYS A 79 11.27 -63.00 -19.12
CA LYS A 79 12.54 -63.19 -18.40
C LYS A 79 13.75 -62.95 -19.31
N LEU A 80 13.59 -62.10 -20.33
CA LEU A 80 14.63 -61.81 -21.31
C LEU A 80 15.79 -61.05 -20.65
N SER A 81 16.97 -61.67 -20.56
CA SER A 81 18.20 -61.07 -20.03
C SER A 81 19.02 -60.32 -21.09
N GLU A 82 18.87 -60.74 -22.34
CA GLU A 82 19.47 -60.18 -23.54
C GLU A 82 18.51 -60.38 -24.73
N ILE A 83 18.88 -59.84 -25.90
CA ILE A 83 18.10 -59.96 -27.15
C ILE A 83 19.07 -60.33 -28.27
N ASP A 84 18.77 -61.40 -29.00
CA ASP A 84 19.48 -61.78 -30.22
C ASP A 84 19.02 -60.89 -31.39
N PRO A 85 19.92 -60.11 -32.03
CA PRO A 85 19.56 -59.28 -33.18
C PRO A 85 19.08 -60.07 -34.41
N ALA A 86 19.46 -61.35 -34.55
CA ALA A 86 19.07 -62.19 -35.69
C ALA A 86 17.56 -62.46 -35.71
N GLY A 87 16.88 -62.44 -34.56
CA GLY A 87 15.42 -62.60 -34.46
C GLY A 87 14.60 -61.42 -35.02
N PHE A 88 15.26 -60.40 -35.60
CA PHE A 88 14.63 -59.16 -36.09
C PHE A 88 15.01 -58.81 -37.54
N GLU A 89 15.62 -59.70 -38.32
CA GLU A 89 16.07 -59.37 -39.69
C GLU A 89 14.89 -59.13 -40.65
N ASP A 90 13.88 -59.99 -40.65
CA ASP A 90 12.74 -59.95 -41.59
C ASP A 90 11.52 -59.12 -41.12
N LEU A 91 11.72 -58.09 -40.29
CA LEU A 91 10.62 -57.29 -39.70
C LEU A 91 10.57 -55.82 -40.20
N PRO A 92 10.34 -55.56 -41.50
CA PRO A 92 10.40 -54.22 -42.10
C PRO A 92 9.25 -53.28 -41.66
N ASN A 93 8.17 -53.82 -41.09
CA ASN A 93 7.01 -53.05 -40.64
C ASN A 93 7.12 -52.60 -39.17
N LEU A 94 8.15 -53.05 -38.43
CA LEU A 94 8.21 -52.92 -36.98
C LEU A 94 8.39 -51.46 -36.52
N GLN A 95 7.40 -50.93 -35.81
CA GLN A 95 7.36 -49.56 -35.30
C GLN A 95 7.31 -49.49 -33.77
N GLU A 96 6.64 -50.44 -33.11
CA GLU A 96 6.47 -50.45 -31.65
C GLU A 96 7.03 -51.73 -31.04
N VAL A 97 7.89 -51.59 -30.03
CA VAL A 97 8.53 -52.73 -29.36
C VAL A 97 8.44 -52.57 -27.84
N TYR A 98 7.71 -53.49 -27.19
CA TYR A 98 7.52 -53.50 -25.74
C TYR A 98 8.38 -54.59 -25.10
N LEU A 99 9.49 -54.18 -24.50
CA LEU A 99 10.45 -55.04 -23.80
C LEU A 99 10.50 -54.73 -22.28
N ASN A 100 9.52 -54.00 -21.77
CA ASN A 100 9.42 -53.64 -20.36
C ASN A 100 9.17 -54.84 -19.43
N ASN A 101 9.53 -54.69 -18.16
CA ASN A 101 9.36 -55.74 -17.14
C ASN A 101 10.08 -57.06 -17.51
N ASN A 102 11.31 -56.96 -18.00
CA ASN A 102 12.21 -58.06 -18.31
C ASN A 102 13.49 -57.98 -17.43
N GLU A 103 14.52 -58.77 -17.76
CA GLU A 103 15.79 -58.84 -17.01
C GLU A 103 16.94 -58.07 -17.69
N LEU A 104 16.66 -57.30 -18.77
CA LEU A 104 17.67 -56.70 -19.66
C LEU A 104 18.65 -55.79 -18.91
N THR A 105 19.95 -55.89 -19.26
CA THR A 105 21.04 -55.16 -18.58
C THR A 105 21.64 -54.00 -19.37
N ALA A 106 21.36 -53.94 -20.68
CA ALA A 106 21.74 -52.87 -21.60
C ALA A 106 20.58 -52.55 -22.57
N ILE A 107 20.75 -51.59 -23.48
CA ILE A 107 19.76 -51.32 -24.55
C ILE A 107 20.00 -52.34 -25.67
N PRO A 108 18.98 -53.14 -26.07
CA PRO A 108 19.16 -54.16 -27.09
C PRO A 108 19.40 -53.57 -28.48
N SER A 109 20.01 -54.36 -29.36
CA SER A 109 19.97 -54.16 -30.81
C SER A 109 18.88 -55.05 -31.39
N LEU A 110 18.09 -54.53 -32.33
CA LEU A 110 16.99 -55.24 -32.99
C LEU A 110 17.34 -55.49 -34.46
N GLY A 111 18.59 -55.87 -34.73
CA GLY A 111 19.09 -56.19 -36.06
C GLY A 111 18.77 -55.11 -37.10
N ALA A 112 18.31 -55.55 -38.27
CA ALA A 112 17.86 -54.68 -39.35
C ALA A 112 16.57 -53.89 -39.03
N ALA A 113 15.71 -54.38 -38.15
CA ALA A 113 14.49 -53.66 -37.75
C ALA A 113 14.79 -52.38 -36.93
N SER A 114 15.95 -52.29 -36.26
CA SER A 114 16.32 -51.15 -35.40
C SER A 114 16.07 -49.76 -36.02
N SER A 115 16.33 -49.59 -37.31
CA SER A 115 16.17 -48.31 -38.01
C SER A 115 14.72 -47.88 -38.25
N HIS A 116 13.76 -48.82 -38.16
CA HIS A 116 12.34 -48.61 -38.42
C HIS A 116 11.52 -48.38 -37.14
N VAL A 117 12.03 -48.81 -35.99
CA VAL A 117 11.35 -48.67 -34.69
C VAL A 117 11.18 -47.20 -34.31
N VAL A 118 9.93 -46.82 -34.02
CA VAL A 118 9.47 -45.48 -33.63
C VAL A 118 9.33 -45.36 -32.11
N SER A 119 8.91 -46.45 -31.44
CA SER A 119 8.64 -46.50 -30.01
C SER A 119 9.29 -47.72 -29.35
N LEU A 120 10.20 -47.50 -28.41
CA LEU A 120 10.92 -48.55 -27.68
C LEU A 120 10.70 -48.42 -26.16
N PHE A 121 10.02 -49.40 -25.59
CA PHE A 121 9.66 -49.44 -24.16
C PHE A 121 10.52 -50.44 -23.40
N LEU A 122 11.44 -49.94 -22.57
CA LEU A 122 12.43 -50.71 -21.80
C LEU A 122 12.30 -50.49 -20.29
N GLN A 123 11.19 -49.92 -19.82
CA GLN A 123 10.99 -49.63 -18.40
C GLN A 123 10.93 -50.90 -17.53
N HIS A 124 11.25 -50.78 -16.24
CA HIS A 124 11.30 -51.91 -15.31
C HIS A 124 12.26 -53.05 -15.74
N ASN A 125 13.40 -52.72 -16.35
CA ASN A 125 14.50 -53.65 -16.60
C ASN A 125 15.64 -53.46 -15.58
N LYS A 126 16.80 -54.11 -15.81
CA LYS A 126 17.98 -54.07 -14.94
C LYS A 126 19.10 -53.16 -15.49
N ILE A 127 18.80 -52.30 -16.48
CA ILE A 127 19.77 -51.48 -17.21
C ILE A 127 20.50 -50.52 -16.27
N ARG A 128 21.83 -50.41 -16.42
CA ARG A 128 22.71 -49.63 -15.51
C ARG A 128 23.35 -48.38 -16.14
N SER A 129 23.46 -48.38 -17.46
CA SER A 129 24.10 -47.35 -18.28
C SER A 129 23.41 -47.27 -19.64
N VAL A 130 23.52 -46.10 -20.29
CA VAL A 130 23.02 -45.88 -21.65
C VAL A 130 24.22 -45.75 -22.58
N GLU A 131 24.36 -46.66 -23.54
CA GLU A 131 25.45 -46.63 -24.52
C GLU A 131 24.96 -46.03 -25.84
N GLY A 132 25.46 -44.84 -26.20
CA GLY A 132 25.09 -44.17 -27.44
C GLY A 132 25.49 -44.92 -28.72
N SER A 133 26.39 -45.89 -28.63
CA SER A 133 26.69 -46.88 -29.68
C SER A 133 25.46 -47.70 -30.07
N GLN A 134 24.73 -48.21 -29.07
CA GLN A 134 23.51 -49.01 -29.26
C GLN A 134 22.38 -48.15 -29.86
N LEU A 135 22.22 -46.91 -29.37
CA LEU A 135 21.17 -45.99 -29.82
C LEU A 135 21.39 -45.41 -31.24
N LYS A 136 22.59 -45.51 -31.83
CA LYS A 136 22.86 -44.98 -33.18
C LYS A 136 22.11 -45.70 -34.31
N ALA A 137 21.73 -46.96 -34.13
CA ALA A 137 20.99 -47.73 -35.13
C ALA A 137 19.52 -47.27 -35.30
N TYR A 138 18.99 -46.57 -34.28
CA TYR A 138 17.56 -46.27 -34.13
C TYR A 138 17.13 -44.98 -34.86
N LEU A 139 17.28 -44.98 -36.18
CA LEU A 139 17.11 -43.77 -37.01
C LEU A 139 15.69 -43.20 -37.07
N SER A 140 14.66 -43.97 -36.72
CA SER A 140 13.25 -43.53 -36.67
C SER A 140 12.69 -43.34 -35.26
N LEU A 141 13.49 -43.55 -34.21
CA LEU A 141 13.03 -43.61 -32.83
C LEU A 141 12.61 -42.24 -32.27
N GLU A 142 11.32 -42.10 -32.00
CA GLU A 142 10.69 -40.89 -31.44
C GLU A 142 10.38 -41.01 -29.95
N VAL A 143 10.10 -42.22 -29.45
CA VAL A 143 9.73 -42.47 -28.04
C VAL A 143 10.66 -43.53 -27.43
N LEU A 144 11.37 -43.16 -26.37
CA LEU A 144 12.26 -44.06 -25.63
C LEU A 144 11.96 -44.03 -24.13
N ASP A 145 11.46 -45.14 -23.59
CA ASP A 145 11.21 -45.30 -22.16
C ASP A 145 12.26 -46.20 -21.50
N LEU A 146 13.13 -45.59 -20.69
CA LEU A 146 14.16 -46.22 -19.87
C LEU A 146 13.86 -46.07 -18.38
N SER A 147 12.61 -45.78 -18.00
CA SER A 147 12.23 -45.52 -16.60
C SER A 147 12.32 -46.77 -15.71
N LEU A 148 12.42 -46.55 -14.41
CA LEU A 148 12.39 -47.60 -13.37
C LEU A 148 13.44 -48.71 -13.58
N ASN A 149 14.58 -48.32 -14.15
CA ASN A 149 15.80 -49.11 -14.31
C ASN A 149 16.82 -48.75 -13.19
N ASN A 150 18.07 -49.20 -13.32
CA ASN A 150 19.16 -48.96 -12.36
C ASN A 150 20.19 -47.92 -12.84
N ILE A 151 19.84 -47.03 -13.78
CA ILE A 151 20.76 -46.03 -14.35
C ILE A 151 21.20 -45.04 -13.26
N THR A 152 22.50 -44.76 -13.15
CA THR A 152 23.10 -43.95 -12.06
C THR A 152 23.69 -42.61 -12.50
N GLU A 153 23.97 -42.44 -13.79
CA GLU A 153 24.64 -41.29 -14.39
C GLU A 153 24.17 -41.13 -15.84
N VAL A 154 24.17 -39.90 -16.37
CA VAL A 154 23.99 -39.65 -17.81
C VAL A 154 25.10 -38.72 -18.32
N ARG A 155 25.80 -39.18 -19.35
CA ARG A 155 26.93 -38.50 -20.02
C ARG A 155 26.56 -38.02 -21.42
N ASN A 156 27.34 -37.11 -21.98
CA ASN A 156 27.20 -36.64 -23.37
C ASN A 156 27.30 -37.77 -24.42
N THR A 157 27.98 -38.87 -24.11
CA THR A 157 28.06 -40.08 -24.95
C THR A 157 26.81 -40.96 -24.89
N CYS A 158 25.88 -40.74 -23.95
CA CYS A 158 24.68 -41.57 -23.81
C CYS A 158 23.67 -41.31 -24.94
N PHE A 159 23.47 -40.03 -25.32
CA PHE A 159 22.48 -39.62 -26.30
C PHE A 159 23.13 -38.82 -27.45
N PRO A 160 23.85 -39.48 -28.37
CA PRO A 160 24.52 -38.82 -29.49
C PRO A 160 23.52 -38.31 -30.53
N HIS A 161 23.99 -37.47 -31.46
CA HIS A 161 23.25 -37.17 -32.69
C HIS A 161 22.99 -38.47 -33.48
N GLY A 162 21.73 -38.70 -33.85
CA GLY A 162 21.28 -39.89 -34.55
C GLY A 162 19.76 -40.06 -34.42
N PRO A 163 19.28 -40.72 -33.35
CA PRO A 163 17.86 -41.01 -33.16
C PRO A 163 17.03 -39.72 -32.94
N PRO A 164 15.89 -39.53 -33.64
CA PRO A 164 15.08 -38.30 -33.62
C PRO A 164 14.13 -38.23 -32.41
N ILE A 165 14.61 -38.59 -31.21
CA ILE A 165 13.78 -38.77 -30.01
C ILE A 165 13.02 -37.47 -29.67
N LYS A 166 11.69 -37.59 -29.57
CA LYS A 166 10.74 -36.54 -29.15
C LYS A 166 10.37 -36.66 -27.68
N GLU A 167 10.23 -37.87 -27.15
CA GLU A 167 10.02 -38.13 -25.72
C GLU A 167 11.04 -39.13 -25.17
N LEU A 168 11.76 -38.69 -24.13
CA LEU A 168 12.72 -39.50 -23.38
C LEU A 168 12.28 -39.61 -21.91
N ASN A 169 11.97 -40.83 -21.48
CA ASN A 169 11.61 -41.12 -20.09
C ASN A 169 12.75 -41.84 -19.35
N LEU A 170 13.36 -41.16 -18.38
CA LEU A 170 14.41 -41.67 -17.49
C LEU A 170 13.95 -41.67 -16.01
N ALA A 171 12.63 -41.53 -15.76
CA ALA A 171 12.10 -41.41 -14.40
C ALA A 171 12.32 -42.67 -13.54
N GLY A 172 12.41 -42.52 -12.22
CA GLY A 172 12.50 -43.67 -11.29
C GLY A 172 13.79 -44.47 -11.35
N ASN A 173 14.83 -43.94 -12.02
CA ASN A 173 16.18 -44.47 -11.99
C ASN A 173 16.92 -44.02 -10.70
N ARG A 174 18.24 -44.15 -10.68
CA ARG A 174 19.12 -43.78 -9.55
C ARG A 174 20.04 -42.60 -9.91
N ILE A 175 19.71 -41.83 -10.95
CA ILE A 175 20.58 -40.80 -11.53
C ILE A 175 20.93 -39.75 -10.47
N GLY A 176 22.20 -39.69 -10.07
CA GLY A 176 22.72 -38.69 -9.13
C GLY A 176 23.33 -37.48 -9.83
N THR A 177 23.96 -37.71 -10.98
CA THR A 177 24.76 -36.71 -11.71
C THR A 177 24.34 -36.66 -13.17
N LEU A 178 24.29 -35.45 -13.73
CA LEU A 178 24.12 -35.18 -15.15
C LEU A 178 25.36 -34.44 -15.64
N GLU A 179 25.99 -34.93 -16.72
CA GLU A 179 27.06 -34.19 -17.38
C GLU A 179 26.51 -32.97 -18.13
N LEU A 180 27.29 -31.88 -18.21
CA LEU A 180 26.90 -30.72 -19.02
C LEU A 180 26.80 -31.13 -20.50
N GLY A 181 25.65 -30.89 -21.11
CA GLY A 181 25.38 -31.32 -22.50
C GLY A 181 24.96 -32.78 -22.66
N ALA A 182 24.64 -33.51 -21.58
CA ALA A 182 24.20 -34.92 -21.60
C ALA A 182 23.04 -35.25 -22.57
N PHE A 183 22.26 -34.24 -23.01
CA PHE A 183 21.12 -34.39 -23.91
C PHE A 183 21.27 -33.57 -25.21
N ASP A 184 22.37 -32.84 -25.42
CA ASP A 184 22.52 -31.89 -26.54
C ASP A 184 22.44 -32.57 -27.91
N GLY A 185 22.74 -33.88 -27.98
CA GLY A 185 22.55 -34.70 -29.17
C GLY A 185 21.10 -34.73 -29.68
N LEU A 186 20.12 -34.61 -28.78
CA LEU A 186 18.68 -34.66 -29.05
C LEU A 186 18.05 -33.26 -29.25
N SER A 187 18.84 -32.19 -29.18
CA SER A 187 18.40 -30.78 -29.22
C SER A 187 17.53 -30.38 -30.43
N ARG A 188 17.56 -31.15 -31.52
CA ARG A 188 16.79 -30.93 -32.75
C ARG A 188 15.39 -31.54 -32.73
N SER A 189 15.11 -32.50 -31.84
CA SER A 189 13.88 -33.30 -31.83
C SER A 189 13.15 -33.32 -30.49
N LEU A 190 13.87 -33.26 -29.37
CA LEU A 190 13.30 -33.55 -28.04
C LEU A 190 12.29 -32.49 -27.59
N LEU A 191 11.08 -32.95 -27.23
CA LEU A 191 9.95 -32.16 -26.76
C LEU A 191 9.64 -32.43 -25.28
N THR A 192 9.70 -33.69 -24.85
CA THR A 192 9.46 -34.12 -23.47
C THR A 192 10.70 -34.83 -22.90
N LEU A 193 11.15 -34.39 -21.72
CA LEU A 193 12.21 -35.05 -20.95
C LEU A 193 11.74 -35.31 -19.52
N ARG A 194 11.73 -36.58 -19.10
CA ARG A 194 11.34 -36.98 -17.74
C ARG A 194 12.53 -37.55 -16.97
N LEU A 195 12.91 -36.87 -15.90
CA LEU A 195 13.99 -37.20 -14.97
C LEU A 195 13.46 -37.34 -13.53
N SER A 196 12.15 -37.45 -13.34
CA SER A 196 11.52 -37.49 -12.01
C SER A 196 11.83 -38.76 -11.20
N LYS A 197 11.67 -38.72 -9.88
CA LYS A 197 12.00 -39.83 -8.95
C LYS A 197 13.47 -40.32 -9.01
N ASN A 198 14.42 -39.45 -9.40
CA ASN A 198 15.85 -39.75 -9.41
C ASN A 198 16.55 -39.22 -8.14
N ARG A 199 17.87 -39.07 -8.16
CA ARG A 199 18.71 -38.65 -7.02
C ARG A 199 19.44 -37.32 -7.28
N ILE A 200 19.07 -36.57 -8.32
CA ILE A 200 19.74 -35.34 -8.77
C ILE A 200 19.76 -34.32 -7.62
N THR A 201 20.94 -33.84 -7.24
CA THR A 201 21.14 -32.93 -6.09
C THR A 201 21.27 -31.45 -6.48
N GLN A 202 21.71 -31.17 -7.70
CA GLN A 202 21.95 -29.83 -8.23
C GLN A 202 21.87 -29.84 -9.77
N LEU A 203 21.71 -28.67 -10.37
CA LEU A 203 21.78 -28.44 -11.82
C LEU A 203 22.78 -27.30 -12.07
N PRO A 204 23.71 -27.43 -13.02
CA PRO A 204 24.62 -26.33 -13.35
C PRO A 204 23.89 -25.21 -14.10
N VAL A 205 24.48 -24.01 -14.08
CA VAL A 205 24.12 -22.91 -15.00
C VAL A 205 24.11 -23.42 -16.45
N ARG A 206 23.03 -23.13 -17.21
CA ARG A 206 22.81 -23.61 -18.59
C ARG A 206 22.84 -25.15 -18.74
N ALA A 207 22.23 -25.87 -17.82
CA ALA A 207 22.23 -27.35 -17.80
C ALA A 207 21.69 -28.02 -19.08
N PHE A 208 20.84 -27.34 -19.87
CA PHE A 208 20.13 -27.94 -21.00
C PHE A 208 20.12 -27.04 -22.24
N LYS A 209 20.67 -27.51 -23.36
CA LYS A 209 20.63 -26.81 -24.67
C LYS A 209 19.55 -27.38 -25.59
N LEU A 210 18.32 -27.47 -25.08
CA LEU A 210 17.18 -28.13 -25.74
C LEU A 210 16.11 -27.09 -26.17
N PRO A 211 16.32 -26.33 -27.27
CA PRO A 211 15.48 -25.18 -27.62
C PRO A 211 14.06 -25.52 -28.06
N ARG A 212 13.78 -26.81 -28.35
CA ARG A 212 12.45 -27.34 -28.71
C ARG A 212 11.70 -28.00 -27.56
N LEU A 213 12.34 -28.20 -26.40
CA LEU A 213 11.73 -28.88 -25.27
C LEU A 213 10.55 -28.07 -24.74
N THR A 214 9.36 -28.67 -24.67
CA THR A 214 8.14 -28.05 -24.14
C THR A 214 7.85 -28.49 -22.71
N GLN A 215 8.23 -29.71 -22.31
CA GLN A 215 8.06 -30.22 -20.95
C GLN A 215 9.36 -30.81 -20.37
N LEU A 216 9.73 -30.32 -19.18
CA LEU A 216 10.83 -30.87 -18.36
C LEU A 216 10.29 -31.31 -17.00
N ASP A 217 10.42 -32.60 -16.69
CA ASP A 217 10.00 -33.18 -15.42
C ASP A 217 11.18 -33.61 -14.53
N LEU A 218 11.41 -32.84 -13.47
CA LEU A 218 12.45 -33.04 -12.46
C LEU A 218 11.86 -33.32 -11.06
N ASN A 219 10.55 -33.65 -10.97
CA ASN A 219 9.88 -33.85 -9.68
C ASN A 219 10.46 -35.02 -8.87
N ARG A 220 10.32 -35.01 -7.54
CA ARG A 220 10.81 -36.10 -6.65
C ARG A 220 12.32 -36.38 -6.79
N ASN A 221 13.13 -35.33 -6.97
CA ASN A 221 14.59 -35.39 -6.92
C ASN A 221 15.10 -34.84 -5.56
N ARG A 222 16.38 -34.46 -5.48
CA ARG A 222 17.05 -33.97 -4.27
C ARG A 222 17.61 -32.56 -4.45
N ILE A 223 17.08 -31.81 -5.42
CA ILE A 223 17.58 -30.47 -5.77
C ILE A 223 17.36 -29.52 -4.60
N ARG A 224 18.41 -28.81 -4.17
CA ARG A 224 18.39 -27.89 -3.01
C ARG A 224 18.33 -26.41 -3.35
N LEU A 225 18.83 -26.04 -4.52
CA LEU A 225 18.96 -24.66 -4.98
C LEU A 225 18.85 -24.63 -6.51
N ILE A 226 18.27 -23.56 -7.05
CA ILE A 226 18.30 -23.24 -8.48
C ILE A 226 19.14 -21.98 -8.66
N GLU A 227 20.22 -22.08 -9.45
CA GLU A 227 21.11 -20.95 -9.77
C GLU A 227 20.56 -20.09 -10.91
N GLY A 228 21.03 -18.84 -11.00
CA GLY A 228 20.67 -17.92 -12.07
C GLY A 228 21.03 -18.53 -13.43
N LEU A 229 20.14 -18.41 -14.41
CA LEU A 229 20.34 -18.96 -15.76
C LEU A 229 20.44 -20.51 -15.83
N THR A 230 20.07 -21.27 -14.78
CA THR A 230 20.07 -22.76 -14.78
C THR A 230 19.40 -23.33 -16.03
N PHE A 231 18.23 -22.78 -16.39
CA PHE A 231 17.39 -23.26 -17.50
C PHE A 231 17.54 -22.46 -18.80
N GLN A 232 18.56 -21.57 -18.90
CA GLN A 232 18.82 -20.81 -20.13
C GLN A 232 19.21 -21.78 -21.27
N GLY A 233 18.41 -21.80 -22.33
CA GLY A 233 18.55 -22.70 -23.48
C GLY A 233 17.26 -23.45 -23.83
N LEU A 234 16.31 -23.53 -22.88
CA LEU A 234 15.00 -24.17 -23.04
C LEU A 234 13.96 -23.20 -23.66
N ASN A 235 14.27 -22.69 -24.86
CA ASN A 235 13.56 -21.57 -25.52
C ASN A 235 12.08 -21.84 -25.88
N SER A 236 11.60 -23.07 -25.73
CA SER A 236 10.21 -23.46 -26.01
C SER A 236 9.53 -24.14 -24.82
N LEU A 237 10.09 -24.04 -23.61
CA LEU A 237 9.53 -24.69 -22.43
C LEU A 237 8.21 -24.04 -22.03
N GLU A 238 7.18 -24.86 -21.90
CA GLU A 238 5.83 -24.49 -21.48
C GLU A 238 5.55 -24.97 -20.05
N VAL A 239 6.12 -26.12 -19.65
CA VAL A 239 5.88 -26.78 -18.36
C VAL A 239 7.19 -27.21 -17.69
N LEU A 240 7.44 -26.70 -16.48
CA LEU A 240 8.56 -27.11 -15.62
C LEU A 240 8.05 -27.72 -14.31
N LYS A 241 8.51 -28.94 -14.02
CA LYS A 241 8.10 -29.70 -12.83
C LYS A 241 9.26 -29.92 -11.86
N LEU A 242 9.25 -29.17 -10.75
CA LEU A 242 10.26 -29.19 -9.68
C LEU A 242 9.68 -29.58 -8.31
N GLN A 243 8.42 -30.00 -8.25
CA GLN A 243 7.76 -30.36 -6.99
C GLN A 243 8.38 -31.59 -6.30
N ARG A 244 8.26 -31.68 -4.97
CA ARG A 244 8.86 -32.75 -4.14
C ARG A 244 10.39 -32.84 -4.28
N ASN A 245 11.06 -31.69 -4.38
CA ASN A 245 12.51 -31.59 -4.21
C ASN A 245 12.81 -31.11 -2.78
N ASN A 246 14.00 -30.57 -2.52
CA ASN A 246 14.40 -29.98 -1.24
C ASN A 246 14.79 -28.51 -1.44
N ILE A 247 14.14 -27.80 -2.38
CA ILE A 247 14.56 -26.46 -2.79
C ILE A 247 14.28 -25.49 -1.64
N SER A 248 15.34 -24.97 -1.02
CA SER A 248 15.24 -23.98 0.07
C SER A 248 15.51 -22.55 -0.40
N LYS A 249 16.12 -22.38 -1.58
CA LYS A 249 16.41 -21.07 -2.16
C LYS A 249 16.31 -21.09 -3.69
N LEU A 250 15.70 -20.03 -4.22
CA LEU A 250 15.78 -19.63 -5.62
C LEU A 250 16.67 -18.40 -5.70
N THR A 251 17.64 -18.36 -6.61
CA THR A 251 18.43 -17.13 -6.84
C THR A 251 17.75 -16.21 -7.84
N ASP A 252 18.20 -14.96 -7.93
CA ASP A 252 17.72 -14.05 -8.95
C ASP A 252 18.03 -14.58 -10.36
N GLY A 253 17.06 -14.49 -11.27
CA GLY A 253 17.15 -15.06 -12.61
C GLY A 253 17.17 -16.59 -12.67
N ALA A 254 16.79 -17.30 -11.61
CA ALA A 254 16.72 -18.78 -11.56
C ALA A 254 15.98 -19.40 -12.77
N PHE A 255 14.87 -18.77 -13.19
CA PHE A 255 14.05 -19.20 -14.33
C PHE A 255 14.21 -18.31 -15.57
N TRP A 256 15.24 -17.46 -15.62
CA TRP A 256 15.43 -16.54 -16.74
C TRP A 256 15.74 -17.29 -18.05
N GLY A 257 15.16 -16.80 -19.14
CA GLY A 257 15.16 -17.47 -20.45
C GLY A 257 13.92 -18.35 -20.72
N LEU A 258 13.13 -18.68 -19.68
CA LEU A 258 11.88 -19.43 -19.81
C LEU A 258 10.68 -18.55 -20.20
N SER A 259 10.86 -17.66 -21.18
CA SER A 259 9.87 -16.61 -21.52
C SER A 259 8.56 -17.11 -22.14
N LYS A 260 8.49 -18.39 -22.52
CA LYS A 260 7.26 -19.10 -22.95
C LYS A 260 6.61 -19.98 -21.87
N MET A 261 7.21 -20.12 -20.68
CA MET A 261 6.72 -21.06 -19.68
C MET A 261 5.36 -20.61 -19.15
N HIS A 262 4.37 -21.51 -19.23
CA HIS A 262 2.99 -21.30 -18.80
C HIS A 262 2.72 -21.88 -17.41
N VAL A 263 3.37 -23.00 -17.05
CA VAL A 263 3.13 -23.70 -15.77
C VAL A 263 4.45 -23.98 -15.05
N LEU A 264 4.56 -23.49 -13.81
CA LEU A 264 5.68 -23.78 -12.91
C LEU A 264 5.17 -24.48 -11.65
N HIS A 265 5.65 -25.71 -11.43
CA HIS A 265 5.37 -26.54 -10.27
C HIS A 265 6.55 -26.53 -9.28
N LEU A 266 6.35 -25.96 -8.10
CA LEU A 266 7.30 -25.87 -6.99
C LEU A 266 6.74 -26.43 -5.66
N GLU A 267 5.62 -27.17 -5.71
CA GLU A 267 4.95 -27.73 -4.53
C GLU A 267 5.86 -28.68 -3.73
N TYR A 268 5.62 -28.86 -2.43
CA TYR A 268 6.40 -29.78 -1.58
C TYR A 268 7.92 -29.51 -1.68
N ASN A 269 8.33 -28.29 -1.36
CA ASN A 269 9.73 -27.86 -1.27
C ASN A 269 9.95 -27.17 0.11
N SER A 270 11.06 -26.46 0.27
CA SER A 270 11.45 -25.82 1.54
C SER A 270 11.59 -24.30 1.41
N LEU A 271 10.84 -23.68 0.51
CA LEU A 271 10.89 -22.23 0.26
C LEU A 271 10.27 -21.47 1.43
N VAL A 272 11.03 -20.56 2.04
CA VAL A 272 10.55 -19.66 3.12
C VAL A 272 9.99 -18.32 2.61
N GLU A 273 10.31 -17.98 1.37
CA GLU A 273 9.76 -16.85 0.62
C GLU A 273 9.97 -17.05 -0.89
N VAL A 274 9.36 -16.20 -1.71
CA VAL A 274 9.65 -16.11 -3.16
C VAL A 274 10.32 -14.75 -3.41
N ASN A 275 11.64 -14.76 -3.58
CA ASN A 275 12.44 -13.56 -3.80
C ASN A 275 12.06 -12.90 -5.14
N SER A 276 11.90 -11.57 -5.16
CA SER A 276 11.35 -10.85 -6.31
C SER A 276 12.11 -11.09 -7.63
N GLY A 277 13.44 -11.21 -7.59
CA GLY A 277 14.23 -11.46 -8.80
C GLY A 277 14.25 -12.92 -9.25
N SER A 278 13.76 -13.88 -8.46
CA SER A 278 13.67 -15.29 -8.89
C SER A 278 12.63 -15.52 -10.00
N LEU A 279 11.57 -14.69 -10.03
CA LEU A 279 10.53 -14.69 -11.05
C LEU A 279 10.90 -13.87 -12.31
N TYR A 280 12.11 -13.30 -12.37
CA TYR A 280 12.54 -12.42 -13.45
C TYR A 280 12.57 -13.13 -14.82
N GLY A 281 11.76 -12.63 -15.76
CA GLY A 281 11.65 -13.15 -17.12
C GLY A 281 10.46 -14.10 -17.38
N LEU A 282 9.59 -14.35 -16.38
CA LEU A 282 8.44 -15.25 -16.48
C LEU A 282 7.19 -14.61 -17.15
N THR A 283 7.41 -13.96 -18.30
CA THR A 283 6.44 -13.08 -18.98
C THR A 283 5.21 -13.78 -19.57
N ALA A 284 5.20 -15.11 -19.66
CA ALA A 284 4.09 -15.92 -20.19
C ALA A 284 3.49 -16.88 -19.14
N LEU A 285 3.88 -16.75 -17.87
CA LEU A 285 3.43 -17.64 -16.82
C LEU A 285 1.93 -17.45 -16.56
N HIS A 286 1.17 -18.55 -16.64
CA HIS A 286 -0.27 -18.59 -16.40
C HIS A 286 -0.61 -19.29 -15.07
N GLN A 287 0.18 -20.27 -14.63
CA GLN A 287 0.00 -21.00 -13.38
C GLN A 287 1.30 -21.08 -12.56
N LEU A 288 1.19 -20.78 -11.25
CA LEU A 288 2.27 -20.90 -10.29
C LEU A 288 1.81 -21.68 -9.06
N HIS A 289 2.33 -22.90 -8.91
CA HIS A 289 1.98 -23.82 -7.83
C HIS A 289 3.10 -23.85 -6.78
N LEU A 290 2.84 -23.28 -5.61
CA LEU A 290 3.79 -23.11 -4.49
C LEU A 290 3.35 -23.83 -3.21
N SER A 291 2.33 -24.69 -3.30
CA SER A 291 1.71 -25.32 -2.14
C SER A 291 2.61 -26.29 -1.38
N ASN A 292 2.40 -26.45 -0.07
CA ASN A 292 3.26 -27.28 0.79
C ASN A 292 4.73 -26.79 0.74
N ASN A 293 4.93 -25.50 1.00
CA ASN A 293 6.25 -24.91 1.29
C ASN A 293 6.19 -24.29 2.70
N SER A 294 7.14 -23.42 3.04
CA SER A 294 7.17 -22.69 4.32
C SER A 294 7.08 -21.17 4.12
N ILE A 295 6.38 -20.73 3.07
CA ILE A 295 6.36 -19.33 2.63
C ILE A 295 5.66 -18.49 3.69
N ALA A 296 6.40 -17.56 4.31
CA ALA A 296 5.92 -16.73 5.42
C ALA A 296 5.53 -15.30 5.01
N ARG A 297 5.93 -14.84 3.82
CA ARG A 297 5.63 -13.48 3.31
C ARG A 297 5.51 -13.44 1.77
N ILE A 298 4.87 -12.39 1.26
CA ILE A 298 4.66 -12.14 -0.17
C ILE A 298 5.34 -10.82 -0.57
N HIS A 299 6.10 -10.79 -1.66
CA HIS A 299 6.86 -9.61 -2.10
C HIS A 299 6.25 -8.99 -3.38
N ARG A 300 5.53 -7.85 -3.26
CA ARG A 300 4.83 -7.17 -4.38
C ARG A 300 5.65 -7.08 -5.68
N LYS A 301 6.93 -6.70 -5.57
CA LYS A 301 7.80 -6.42 -6.72
C LYS A 301 8.00 -7.64 -7.64
N GLY A 302 7.96 -8.87 -7.12
CA GLY A 302 8.14 -10.08 -7.93
C GLY A 302 7.04 -10.29 -8.99
N TRP A 303 5.83 -9.85 -8.69
CA TRP A 303 4.64 -10.02 -9.54
C TRP A 303 4.68 -9.20 -10.83
N SER A 304 5.46 -8.12 -10.85
CA SER A 304 5.69 -7.30 -12.06
C SER A 304 6.30 -8.10 -13.23
N PHE A 305 6.95 -9.24 -12.97
CA PHE A 305 7.58 -10.08 -14.00
C PHE A 305 6.66 -11.16 -14.58
N CYS A 306 5.47 -11.38 -14.01
CA CYS A 306 4.52 -12.41 -14.41
C CYS A 306 3.06 -11.92 -14.40
N GLN A 307 2.80 -10.69 -14.86
CA GLN A 307 1.48 -10.04 -14.88
C GLN A 307 0.36 -10.82 -15.61
N LYS A 308 0.71 -11.81 -16.44
CA LYS A 308 -0.24 -12.73 -17.13
C LYS A 308 -0.71 -13.91 -16.27
N LEU A 309 -0.26 -14.01 -15.01
CA LEU A 309 -0.62 -15.11 -14.12
C LEU A 309 -2.14 -15.17 -13.93
N HIS A 310 -2.73 -16.31 -14.28
CA HIS A 310 -4.15 -16.59 -14.20
C HIS A 310 -4.52 -17.35 -12.91
N GLU A 311 -3.62 -18.20 -12.43
CA GLU A 311 -3.80 -19.01 -11.22
C GLU A 311 -2.56 -19.00 -10.32
N LEU A 312 -2.74 -18.64 -9.05
CA LEU A 312 -1.71 -18.63 -8.01
C LEU A 312 -2.16 -19.51 -6.84
N VAL A 313 -1.39 -20.56 -6.55
CA VAL A 313 -1.70 -21.53 -5.50
C VAL A 313 -0.62 -21.49 -4.42
N LEU A 314 -0.96 -20.83 -3.31
CA LEU A 314 -0.13 -20.64 -2.11
C LEU A 314 -0.64 -21.43 -0.90
N SER A 315 -1.63 -22.32 -1.08
CA SER A 315 -2.21 -23.12 0.01
C SER A 315 -1.19 -24.03 0.70
N PHE A 316 -1.37 -24.35 1.98
CA PHE A 316 -0.40 -25.10 2.80
C PHE A 316 0.97 -24.41 2.87
N ASN A 317 1.01 -23.25 3.51
CA ASN A 317 2.21 -22.42 3.74
C ASN A 317 2.10 -21.73 5.12
N ASN A 318 2.99 -20.78 5.41
CA ASN A 318 3.09 -20.10 6.73
C ASN A 318 2.74 -18.60 6.66
N LEU A 319 1.91 -18.18 5.70
CA LEU A 319 1.47 -16.77 5.59
C LEU A 319 0.62 -16.41 6.81
N THR A 320 0.92 -15.27 7.44
CA THR A 320 0.20 -14.75 8.62
C THR A 320 -0.63 -13.49 8.37
N ARG A 321 -0.32 -12.76 7.29
CA ARG A 321 -0.91 -11.47 6.92
C ARG A 321 -0.97 -11.30 5.40
N LEU A 322 -1.90 -10.46 4.94
CA LEU A 322 -1.95 -9.94 3.57
C LEU A 322 -1.94 -8.40 3.62
N ASP A 323 -0.92 -7.79 3.04
CA ASP A 323 -0.67 -6.34 3.09
C ASP A 323 -1.33 -5.59 1.91
N GLU A 324 -1.58 -4.28 2.06
CA GLU A 324 -2.19 -3.43 1.02
C GLU A 324 -1.43 -3.53 -0.31
N GLU A 325 -2.16 -3.75 -1.41
CA GLU A 325 -1.61 -3.87 -2.77
C GLU A 325 -0.49 -4.93 -2.94
N SER A 326 -0.31 -5.86 -1.99
CA SER A 326 0.75 -6.89 -2.04
C SER A 326 0.68 -7.81 -3.26
N LEU A 327 -0.47 -7.86 -3.93
CA LEU A 327 -0.75 -8.64 -5.15
C LEU A 327 -1.15 -7.75 -6.36
N ALA A 328 -1.11 -6.42 -6.24
CA ALA A 328 -1.78 -5.49 -7.17
C ALA A 328 -1.34 -5.58 -8.66
N GLU A 329 -0.11 -6.04 -8.92
CA GLU A 329 0.42 -6.21 -10.28
C GLU A 329 -0.25 -7.37 -11.05
N LEU A 330 -0.89 -8.30 -10.35
CA LEU A 330 -1.51 -9.51 -10.91
C LEU A 330 -2.93 -9.25 -11.45
N SER A 331 -3.07 -8.21 -12.27
CA SER A 331 -4.39 -7.75 -12.75
C SER A 331 -5.17 -8.76 -13.60
N SER A 332 -4.49 -9.77 -14.18
CA SER A 332 -5.08 -10.87 -14.95
C SER A 332 -5.41 -12.13 -14.12
N LEU A 333 -5.17 -12.11 -12.81
CA LEU A 333 -5.38 -13.27 -11.93
C LEU A 333 -6.86 -13.58 -11.78
N SER A 334 -7.24 -14.82 -12.09
CA SER A 334 -8.62 -15.33 -12.05
C SER A 334 -8.86 -16.22 -10.83
N VAL A 335 -7.82 -16.95 -10.38
CA VAL A 335 -7.88 -17.89 -9.26
C VAL A 335 -6.73 -17.63 -8.28
N LEU A 336 -7.07 -17.40 -7.01
CA LEU A 336 -6.12 -17.25 -5.91
C LEU A 336 -6.50 -18.22 -4.78
N ARG A 337 -5.59 -19.12 -4.40
CA ARG A 337 -5.76 -20.02 -3.25
C ARG A 337 -4.69 -19.78 -2.20
N LEU A 338 -5.14 -19.50 -0.98
CA LEU A 338 -4.37 -19.16 0.22
C LEU A 338 -4.79 -20.04 1.41
N SER A 339 -5.55 -21.10 1.16
CA SER A 339 -6.07 -22.02 2.18
C SER A 339 -4.98 -22.76 2.96
N HIS A 340 -5.28 -23.20 4.20
CA HIS A 340 -4.31 -23.87 5.08
C HIS A 340 -3.02 -23.04 5.26
N ASN A 341 -3.19 -21.75 5.60
CA ASN A 341 -2.12 -20.87 6.07
C ASN A 341 -2.47 -20.45 7.52
N SER A 342 -1.79 -19.43 8.06
CA SER A 342 -2.08 -18.88 9.40
C SER A 342 -2.55 -17.42 9.31
N ILE A 343 -3.23 -17.05 8.22
CA ILE A 343 -3.60 -15.67 7.93
C ILE A 343 -4.66 -15.22 8.94
N SER A 344 -4.30 -14.30 9.83
CA SER A 344 -5.21 -13.71 10.82
C SER A 344 -5.57 -12.26 10.49
N HIS A 345 -4.73 -11.58 9.70
CA HIS A 345 -4.89 -10.19 9.27
C HIS A 345 -4.97 -10.08 7.74
N ILE A 346 -5.93 -9.30 7.25
CA ILE A 346 -6.01 -8.87 5.85
C ILE A 346 -6.21 -7.36 5.85
N ALA A 347 -5.28 -6.63 5.24
CA ALA A 347 -5.31 -5.18 5.18
C ALA A 347 -6.47 -4.65 4.32
N GLU A 348 -6.89 -3.42 4.60
CA GLU A 348 -7.76 -2.66 3.70
C GLU A 348 -7.05 -2.50 2.35
N GLY A 349 -7.71 -2.91 1.25
CA GLY A 349 -7.10 -2.90 -0.08
C GLY A 349 -6.02 -3.98 -0.33
N ALA A 350 -5.92 -5.05 0.47
CA ALA A 350 -4.97 -6.14 0.22
C ALA A 350 -5.12 -6.79 -1.17
N PHE A 351 -6.36 -6.88 -1.68
CA PHE A 351 -6.70 -7.45 -3.00
C PHE A 351 -6.90 -6.38 -4.11
N LYS A 352 -6.66 -5.11 -3.80
CA LYS A 352 -6.79 -3.97 -4.73
C LYS A 352 -5.88 -4.18 -5.94
N GLY A 353 -6.47 -4.16 -7.13
CA GLY A 353 -5.78 -4.44 -8.40
C GLY A 353 -6.13 -5.79 -9.04
N LEU A 354 -6.65 -6.76 -8.27
CA LEU A 354 -7.06 -8.09 -8.75
C LEU A 354 -8.41 -8.09 -9.50
N ARG A 355 -8.57 -7.19 -10.46
CA ARG A 355 -9.83 -6.91 -11.19
C ARG A 355 -10.39 -8.12 -11.95
N SER A 356 -9.55 -9.09 -12.30
CA SER A 356 -9.99 -10.30 -13.01
C SER A 356 -10.40 -11.45 -12.08
N LEU A 357 -10.26 -11.30 -10.75
CA LEU A 357 -10.36 -12.43 -9.83
C LEU A 357 -11.78 -12.97 -9.75
N ARG A 358 -11.94 -14.28 -9.99
CA ARG A 358 -13.23 -14.98 -10.02
C ARG A 358 -13.40 -15.94 -8.84
N VAL A 359 -12.30 -16.47 -8.32
CA VAL A 359 -12.26 -17.41 -7.20
C VAL A 359 -11.18 -17.00 -6.19
N LEU A 360 -11.59 -16.78 -4.94
CA LEU A 360 -10.72 -16.54 -3.80
C LEU A 360 -10.97 -17.60 -2.73
N ASP A 361 -9.92 -18.36 -2.41
CA ASP A 361 -9.93 -19.40 -1.39
C ASP A 361 -9.02 -19.03 -0.21
N LEU A 362 -9.64 -18.89 0.97
CA LEU A 362 -9.03 -18.54 2.24
C LEU A 362 -9.39 -19.58 3.34
N ASP A 363 -9.81 -20.79 2.95
CA ASP A 363 -10.25 -21.84 3.88
C ASP A 363 -9.14 -22.26 4.87
N HIS A 364 -9.50 -22.65 6.09
CA HIS A 364 -8.58 -23.12 7.13
C HIS A 364 -7.43 -22.13 7.40
N ASN A 365 -7.80 -20.89 7.74
CA ASN A 365 -6.90 -19.84 8.20
C ASN A 365 -7.32 -19.38 9.62
N GLU A 366 -6.68 -18.33 10.12
CA GLU A 366 -6.92 -17.76 11.45
C GLU A 366 -7.77 -16.46 11.39
N ILE A 367 -8.59 -16.29 10.33
CA ILE A 367 -9.34 -15.06 10.07
C ILE A 367 -10.49 -14.91 11.07
N ALA A 368 -10.56 -13.75 11.73
CA ALA A 368 -11.69 -13.34 12.57
C ALA A 368 -12.05 -11.86 12.37
N GLY A 369 -11.19 -10.94 12.86
CA GLY A 369 -11.42 -9.50 12.87
C GLY A 369 -11.64 -8.84 11.49
N THR A 370 -11.21 -9.51 10.41
CA THR A 370 -11.49 -9.09 9.02
C THR A 370 -13.00 -9.10 8.72
N ILE A 371 -13.75 -10.06 9.28
CA ILE A 371 -15.19 -10.24 9.01
C ILE A 371 -16.05 -9.67 10.15
N GLU A 372 -15.50 -9.60 11.36
CA GLU A 372 -16.20 -9.07 12.54
C GLU A 372 -16.22 -7.53 12.62
N ASP A 373 -15.21 -6.84 12.08
CA ASP A 373 -15.06 -5.38 12.20
C ASP A 373 -14.59 -4.67 10.92
N THR A 374 -13.69 -5.30 10.17
CA THR A 374 -12.94 -4.59 9.12
C THR A 374 -13.84 -4.23 7.93
N SER A 375 -13.50 -3.13 7.25
CA SER A 375 -14.13 -2.68 6.01
C SER A 375 -13.08 -2.63 4.92
N GLY A 376 -13.47 -2.83 3.65
CA GLY A 376 -12.58 -2.63 2.50
C GLY A 376 -11.46 -3.67 2.33
N ALA A 377 -11.38 -4.72 3.16
CA ALA A 377 -10.43 -5.82 2.97
C ALA A 377 -10.58 -6.49 1.60
N PHE A 378 -11.84 -6.68 1.15
CA PHE A 378 -12.19 -7.19 -0.18
C PHE A 378 -12.48 -6.09 -1.22
N SER A 379 -11.98 -4.85 -1.01
CA SER A 379 -12.17 -3.78 -1.99
C SER A 379 -11.39 -4.06 -3.28
N GLY A 380 -12.00 -3.75 -4.43
CA GLY A 380 -11.43 -4.02 -5.75
C GLY A 380 -11.65 -5.44 -6.28
N LEU A 381 -12.50 -6.25 -5.63
CA LEU A 381 -12.89 -7.60 -6.06
C LEU A 381 -14.29 -7.64 -6.70
N ASP A 382 -14.58 -6.64 -7.53
CA ASP A 382 -15.88 -6.43 -8.20
C ASP A 382 -16.37 -7.65 -9.02
N SER A 383 -15.44 -8.35 -9.65
CA SER A 383 -15.66 -9.50 -10.54
C SER A 383 -15.68 -10.85 -9.83
N LEU A 384 -15.52 -10.88 -8.50
CA LEU A 384 -15.41 -12.11 -7.72
C LEU A 384 -16.74 -12.86 -7.68
N SER A 385 -16.74 -14.07 -8.24
CA SER A 385 -17.91 -14.96 -8.25
C SER A 385 -17.94 -15.92 -7.06
N LYS A 386 -16.79 -16.32 -6.51
CA LYS A 386 -16.69 -17.26 -5.38
C LYS A 386 -15.66 -16.83 -4.33
N LEU A 387 -16.12 -16.81 -3.07
CA LEU A 387 -15.30 -16.60 -1.87
C LEU A 387 -15.54 -17.75 -0.89
N THR A 388 -14.47 -18.39 -0.41
CA THR A 388 -14.55 -19.41 0.63
C THR A 388 -13.65 -19.05 1.82
N LEU A 389 -14.22 -19.10 3.02
CA LEU A 389 -13.66 -18.74 4.33
C LEU A 389 -13.96 -19.87 5.35
N PHE A 390 -14.08 -21.11 4.89
CA PHE A 390 -14.44 -22.26 5.72
C PHE A 390 -13.41 -22.51 6.81
N GLY A 391 -13.82 -22.99 7.99
CA GLY A 391 -12.89 -23.45 9.04
C GLY A 391 -11.98 -22.35 9.60
N ASN A 392 -12.40 -21.09 9.52
CA ASN A 392 -11.72 -19.93 10.10
C ASN A 392 -12.22 -19.68 11.54
N LYS A 393 -11.91 -18.52 12.14
CA LYS A 393 -12.25 -18.18 13.54
C LYS A 393 -13.35 -17.11 13.66
N ILE A 394 -14.18 -16.94 12.64
CA ILE A 394 -15.18 -15.86 12.55
C ILE A 394 -16.29 -16.09 13.59
N LYS A 395 -16.44 -15.17 14.56
CA LYS A 395 -17.48 -15.23 15.60
C LYS A 395 -18.71 -14.38 15.28
N SER A 396 -18.60 -13.38 14.42
CA SER A 396 -19.75 -12.59 13.95
C SER A 396 -19.48 -11.94 12.60
N VAL A 397 -20.56 -11.54 11.90
CA VAL A 397 -20.50 -11.02 10.53
C VAL A 397 -21.06 -9.60 10.48
N ALA A 398 -20.21 -8.62 10.14
CA ALA A 398 -20.58 -7.20 10.06
C ALA A 398 -21.00 -6.76 8.65
N LYS A 399 -21.94 -5.81 8.56
CA LYS A 399 -22.48 -5.25 7.30
C LYS A 399 -21.44 -4.57 6.41
N ARG A 400 -20.26 -4.23 6.95
CA ARG A 400 -19.14 -3.62 6.22
C ARG A 400 -18.06 -4.60 5.75
N ALA A 401 -18.07 -5.84 6.24
CA ALA A 401 -17.04 -6.84 5.94
C ALA A 401 -16.89 -7.11 4.44
N PHE A 402 -18.02 -7.27 3.75
CA PHE A 402 -18.07 -7.67 2.33
C PHE A 402 -18.27 -6.48 1.36
N SER A 403 -17.82 -5.28 1.73
CA SER A 403 -17.87 -4.13 0.81
C SER A 403 -16.87 -4.32 -0.34
N GLY A 404 -17.36 -4.27 -1.59
CA GLY A 404 -16.57 -4.61 -2.78
C GLY A 404 -16.85 -5.98 -3.39
N LEU A 405 -17.81 -6.74 -2.83
CA LEU A 405 -18.23 -8.07 -3.29
C LEU A 405 -19.66 -8.08 -3.88
N GLU A 406 -20.07 -7.01 -4.54
CA GLU A 406 -21.41 -6.86 -5.12
C GLU A 406 -21.74 -7.91 -6.20
N GLY A 407 -20.71 -8.43 -6.90
CA GLY A 407 -20.84 -9.45 -7.94
C GLY A 407 -20.97 -10.90 -7.44
N LEU A 408 -20.81 -11.15 -6.14
CA LEU A 408 -20.60 -12.49 -5.57
C LEU A 408 -21.80 -13.44 -5.74
N GLU A 409 -21.54 -14.67 -6.21
CA GLU A 409 -22.54 -15.72 -6.39
C GLU A 409 -22.46 -16.83 -5.34
N HIS A 410 -21.24 -17.15 -4.89
CA HIS A 410 -20.93 -18.23 -3.95
C HIS A 410 -20.15 -17.68 -2.74
N LEU A 411 -20.71 -17.85 -1.54
CA LEU A 411 -20.05 -17.52 -0.28
C LEU A 411 -20.06 -18.74 0.65
N ASN A 412 -18.91 -19.10 1.20
CA ASN A 412 -18.80 -20.16 2.20
C ASN A 412 -18.20 -19.66 3.50
N LEU A 413 -19.01 -19.70 4.57
CA LEU A 413 -18.67 -19.36 5.95
C LEU A 413 -18.79 -20.59 6.88
N GLY A 414 -18.91 -21.81 6.33
CA GLY A 414 -19.07 -23.04 7.11
C GLY A 414 -17.89 -23.33 8.04
N GLY A 415 -18.11 -24.13 9.10
CA GLY A 415 -17.07 -24.48 10.05
C GLY A 415 -16.52 -23.30 10.87
N ASN A 416 -17.25 -22.18 10.92
CA ASN A 416 -16.95 -21.04 11.78
C ASN A 416 -17.96 -21.00 12.94
N ALA A 417 -17.50 -20.66 14.15
CA ALA A 417 -18.35 -20.53 15.33
C ALA A 417 -19.11 -19.19 15.36
N ILE A 418 -19.89 -18.93 14.30
CA ILE A 418 -20.67 -17.69 14.12
C ILE A 418 -21.80 -17.62 15.15
N ARG A 419 -21.78 -16.54 15.93
CA ARG A 419 -22.74 -16.27 17.00
C ARG A 419 -23.83 -15.28 16.58
N SER A 420 -23.48 -14.28 15.76
CA SER A 420 -24.44 -13.31 15.22
C SER A 420 -24.05 -12.76 13.85
N VAL A 421 -25.07 -12.37 13.07
CA VAL A 421 -24.94 -11.76 11.75
C VAL A 421 -25.73 -10.45 11.78
N GLN A 422 -25.05 -9.33 11.54
CA GLN A 422 -25.68 -8.01 11.56
C GLN A 422 -26.80 -7.90 10.51
N PHE A 423 -27.88 -7.20 10.84
CA PHE A 423 -28.94 -6.86 9.89
C PHE A 423 -28.36 -6.35 8.55
N ASP A 424 -28.92 -6.80 7.42
CA ASP A 424 -28.46 -6.51 6.06
C ASP A 424 -27.01 -6.95 5.73
N ALA A 425 -26.36 -7.86 6.48
CA ALA A 425 -24.94 -8.19 6.26
C ALA A 425 -24.57 -8.57 4.80
N PHE A 426 -25.52 -9.17 4.08
CA PHE A 426 -25.35 -9.63 2.70
C PHE A 426 -26.04 -8.73 1.65
N VAL A 427 -26.60 -7.57 2.04
CA VAL A 427 -27.49 -6.74 1.17
C VAL A 427 -26.83 -6.26 -0.14
N LYS A 428 -25.50 -6.19 -0.17
CA LYS A 428 -24.69 -5.87 -1.35
C LYS A 428 -24.65 -7.00 -2.39
N MET A 429 -24.72 -8.25 -1.95
CA MET A 429 -24.53 -9.45 -2.79
C MET A 429 -25.82 -9.83 -3.53
N LYS A 430 -26.30 -8.96 -4.43
CA LYS A 430 -27.58 -9.20 -5.13
C LYS A 430 -27.58 -10.49 -5.95
N ASN A 431 -26.41 -10.92 -6.41
CA ASN A 431 -26.18 -12.12 -7.22
C ASN A 431 -26.01 -13.41 -6.40
N LEU A 432 -26.06 -13.38 -5.07
CA LEU A 432 -25.77 -14.54 -4.22
C LEU A 432 -26.79 -15.68 -4.45
N LYS A 433 -26.27 -16.84 -4.88
CA LYS A 433 -27.02 -18.08 -5.18
C LYS A 433 -26.75 -19.18 -4.15
N GLU A 434 -25.58 -19.19 -3.54
CA GLU A 434 -25.12 -20.24 -2.64
C GLU A 434 -24.42 -19.62 -1.41
N LEU A 435 -24.93 -19.92 -0.21
CA LEU A 435 -24.43 -19.37 1.06
C LEU A 435 -24.29 -20.49 2.09
N HIS A 436 -23.08 -21.01 2.27
CA HIS A 436 -22.81 -22.04 3.28
C HIS A 436 -22.60 -21.40 4.66
N ILE A 437 -23.41 -21.81 5.62
CA ILE A 437 -23.23 -21.50 7.05
C ILE A 437 -23.44 -22.80 7.81
N SER A 438 -22.44 -23.22 8.58
CA SER A 438 -22.57 -24.35 9.51
C SER A 438 -22.02 -23.93 10.88
N SER A 439 -22.95 -23.67 11.80
CA SER A 439 -22.64 -23.23 13.17
C SER A 439 -23.75 -23.60 14.15
N ASP A 440 -23.34 -24.10 15.31
CA ASP A 440 -24.17 -24.41 16.47
C ASP A 440 -24.19 -23.30 17.53
N SER A 441 -23.44 -22.22 17.27
CA SER A 441 -23.03 -21.24 18.26
C SER A 441 -23.91 -19.97 18.29
N PHE A 442 -25.04 -19.97 17.57
CA PHE A 442 -25.87 -18.79 17.36
C PHE A 442 -26.52 -18.26 18.64
N LEU A 443 -26.55 -16.94 18.77
CA LEU A 443 -27.33 -16.20 19.75
C LEU A 443 -28.64 -15.78 19.05
N CYS A 444 -29.73 -16.45 19.37
CA CYS A 444 -31.03 -16.31 18.73
C CYS A 444 -31.88 -15.21 19.40
N ASP A 445 -31.32 -14.01 19.44
CA ASP A 445 -31.97 -12.79 19.90
C ASP A 445 -32.72 -12.05 18.76
N CYS A 446 -33.28 -10.89 19.08
CA CYS A 446 -33.91 -10.01 18.09
C CYS A 446 -32.95 -9.52 16.97
N GLN A 447 -31.62 -9.57 17.17
CA GLN A 447 -30.64 -9.22 16.13
C GLN A 447 -30.52 -10.32 15.07
N LEU A 448 -30.84 -11.58 15.41
CA LEU A 448 -30.86 -12.70 14.47
C LEU A 448 -32.21 -12.88 13.75
N LYS A 449 -33.30 -12.33 14.30
CA LYS A 449 -34.71 -12.46 13.83
C LYS A 449 -34.91 -12.31 12.31
N TRP A 450 -34.14 -11.45 11.65
CA TRP A 450 -34.26 -11.17 10.21
C TRP A 450 -33.66 -12.26 9.32
N LEU A 451 -32.71 -13.05 9.83
CA LEU A 451 -31.89 -13.96 9.03
C LEU A 451 -32.68 -15.18 8.49
N PRO A 452 -33.48 -15.91 9.30
CA PRO A 452 -34.28 -17.03 8.79
C PRO A 452 -35.22 -16.68 7.63
N PRO A 453 -36.09 -15.65 7.71
CA PRO A 453 -36.98 -15.30 6.59
C PRO A 453 -36.22 -14.73 5.39
N TRP A 454 -35.11 -14.02 5.59
CA TRP A 454 -34.25 -13.56 4.50
C TRP A 454 -33.62 -14.73 3.72
N LEU A 455 -33.11 -15.75 4.43
CA LEU A 455 -32.55 -16.95 3.81
C LEU A 455 -33.60 -17.72 3.00
N MET A 456 -34.81 -17.91 3.56
CA MET A 456 -35.91 -18.57 2.85
C MET A 456 -36.36 -17.78 1.61
N GLY A 457 -36.54 -16.45 1.74
CA GLY A 457 -36.91 -15.55 0.63
C GLY A 457 -35.85 -15.44 -0.48
N ARG A 458 -34.63 -15.91 -0.23
CA ARG A 458 -33.53 -16.02 -1.21
C ARG A 458 -33.24 -17.46 -1.67
N MET A 459 -33.99 -18.45 -1.18
CA MET A 459 -33.76 -19.89 -1.40
C MET A 459 -32.37 -20.40 -0.96
N LEU A 460 -31.74 -19.73 0.00
CA LEU A 460 -30.38 -20.03 0.49
C LEU A 460 -30.35 -21.08 1.62
N GLN A 461 -31.50 -21.38 2.23
CA GLN A 461 -31.61 -22.25 3.42
C GLN A 461 -31.07 -23.68 3.21
N ALA A 462 -31.02 -24.17 1.97
CA ALA A 462 -30.52 -25.51 1.64
C ALA A 462 -29.03 -25.72 1.98
N PHE A 463 -28.25 -24.64 2.15
CA PHE A 463 -26.82 -24.67 2.47
C PHE A 463 -26.53 -24.20 3.92
N VAL A 464 -27.57 -24.00 4.74
CA VAL A 464 -27.45 -23.43 6.09
C VAL A 464 -27.85 -24.46 7.15
N THR A 465 -26.86 -24.91 7.93
CA THR A 465 -27.04 -25.68 9.17
C THR A 465 -26.75 -24.76 10.34
N ALA A 466 -27.79 -24.07 10.83
CA ALA A 466 -27.68 -23.10 11.91
C ALA A 466 -28.60 -23.49 13.08
N THR A 467 -28.01 -23.71 14.25
CA THR A 467 -28.74 -23.99 15.51
C THR A 467 -28.37 -22.98 16.60
N CYS A 468 -29.32 -22.69 17.48
CA CYS A 468 -29.13 -21.77 18.59
C CYS A 468 -28.29 -22.40 19.71
N ALA A 469 -27.30 -21.68 20.22
CA ALA A 469 -26.66 -21.97 21.51
C ALA A 469 -27.41 -21.28 22.66
N HIS A 470 -27.89 -20.05 22.43
CA HIS A 470 -28.59 -19.23 23.43
C HIS A 470 -29.76 -18.46 22.79
N PRO A 471 -30.79 -18.04 23.56
CA PRO A 471 -31.01 -18.35 24.99
C PRO A 471 -31.20 -19.85 25.24
N GLU A 472 -30.99 -20.32 26.48
CA GLU A 472 -31.03 -21.75 26.82
C GLU A 472 -32.38 -22.41 26.46
N SER A 473 -33.48 -21.64 26.46
CA SER A 473 -34.82 -22.07 26.04
C SER A 473 -34.93 -22.44 24.55
N LEU A 474 -34.04 -21.93 23.70
CA LEU A 474 -33.99 -22.21 22.26
C LEU A 474 -32.83 -23.15 21.88
N LYS A 475 -32.04 -23.60 22.85
CA LYS A 475 -30.77 -24.30 22.64
C LYS A 475 -30.94 -25.61 21.87
N GLY A 476 -30.08 -25.82 20.88
CA GLY A 476 -30.12 -26.96 19.96
C GLY A 476 -31.22 -26.90 18.89
N GLN A 477 -32.17 -25.96 18.97
CA GLN A 477 -33.17 -25.77 17.92
C GLN A 477 -32.56 -25.13 16.68
N SER A 478 -33.13 -25.41 15.51
CA SER A 478 -32.74 -24.76 14.26
C SER A 478 -33.26 -23.33 14.22
N ILE A 479 -32.49 -22.39 13.67
CA ILE A 479 -32.97 -21.01 13.46
C ILE A 479 -34.23 -20.94 12.57
N PHE A 480 -34.52 -22.00 11.80
CA PHE A 480 -35.71 -22.12 10.95
C PHE A 480 -36.93 -22.72 11.67
N SER A 481 -36.76 -23.29 12.87
CA SER A 481 -37.86 -23.82 13.70
C SER A 481 -38.27 -22.88 14.84
N VAL A 482 -37.47 -21.85 15.14
CA VAL A 482 -37.79 -20.84 16.16
C VAL A 482 -38.86 -19.87 15.64
N PRO A 483 -39.97 -19.62 16.37
CA PRO A 483 -40.97 -18.62 15.99
C PRO A 483 -40.39 -17.20 15.93
N PRO A 484 -40.83 -16.34 14.98
CA PRO A 484 -40.35 -14.96 14.89
C PRO A 484 -40.50 -14.17 16.21
N GLU A 485 -41.52 -14.48 17.01
CA GLU A 485 -41.84 -13.84 18.29
C GLU A 485 -40.85 -14.23 19.40
N SER A 486 -40.20 -15.39 19.30
CA SER A 486 -39.24 -15.88 20.29
C SER A 486 -37.84 -15.26 20.17
N PHE A 487 -37.56 -14.55 19.07
CA PHE A 487 -36.33 -13.77 18.89
C PHE A 487 -36.46 -12.40 19.60
N VAL A 488 -36.21 -12.39 20.90
CA VAL A 488 -36.27 -11.22 21.81
C VAL A 488 -34.88 -10.69 22.17
N CYS A 489 -34.79 -9.45 22.66
CA CYS A 489 -33.54 -8.84 23.15
C CYS A 489 -33.75 -8.27 24.55
N ASP A 490 -34.17 -9.13 25.49
CA ASP A 490 -34.36 -8.73 26.89
C ASP A 490 -33.00 -8.56 27.61
N ASP A 491 -31.96 -9.22 27.08
CA ASP A 491 -30.59 -9.25 27.59
C ASP A 491 -29.56 -8.71 26.59
N PHE A 492 -28.44 -8.19 27.09
CA PHE A 492 -27.25 -7.82 26.30
C PHE A 492 -26.03 -8.67 26.68
N LEU A 493 -26.14 -9.98 26.42
CA LEU A 493 -25.11 -10.99 26.73
C LEU A 493 -23.80 -10.79 25.95
N LYS A 494 -23.84 -10.11 24.80
CA LYS A 494 -22.64 -9.67 24.05
C LYS A 494 -22.21 -8.28 24.55
N PRO A 495 -20.90 -8.01 24.78
CA PRO A 495 -20.48 -6.74 25.36
C PRO A 495 -20.81 -5.54 24.47
N GLN A 496 -21.32 -4.47 25.09
CA GLN A 496 -21.60 -3.19 24.44
C GLN A 496 -20.62 -2.13 24.96
N ILE A 497 -20.01 -1.36 24.06
CA ILE A 497 -19.03 -0.33 24.43
C ILE A 497 -19.77 0.93 24.89
N ILE A 498 -19.48 1.35 26.13
CA ILE A 498 -19.97 2.56 26.78
C ILE A 498 -19.02 3.71 26.46
N THR A 499 -17.76 3.59 26.88
CA THR A 499 -16.73 4.62 26.63
C THR A 499 -15.90 4.27 25.39
N GLN A 500 -15.93 5.14 24.38
CA GLN A 500 -15.10 5.04 23.19
C GLN A 500 -13.72 5.69 23.42
N PRO A 501 -12.63 5.20 22.81
CA PRO A 501 -11.34 5.88 22.85
C PRO A 501 -11.37 7.17 22.03
N GLU A 502 -10.83 8.25 22.58
CA GLU A 502 -10.75 9.55 21.93
C GLU A 502 -9.58 9.64 20.94
N THR A 503 -9.72 10.46 19.90
CA THR A 503 -8.61 10.78 18.98
C THR A 503 -7.70 11.82 19.61
N THR A 504 -6.40 11.50 19.70
CA THR A 504 -5.45 12.23 20.57
C THR A 504 -4.24 12.71 19.77
N MET A 505 -3.78 13.92 20.10
CA MET A 505 -2.48 14.44 19.67
C MET A 505 -1.49 14.34 20.83
N ALA A 506 -0.31 13.80 20.58
CA ALA A 506 0.76 13.71 21.57
C ALA A 506 2.02 14.41 21.10
N MET A 507 2.83 14.88 22.05
CA MET A 507 4.17 15.38 21.78
C MET A 507 5.17 14.23 21.86
N VAL A 508 6.21 14.24 21.02
CA VAL A 508 7.32 13.28 21.13
C VAL A 508 7.87 13.25 22.56
N GLY A 509 8.06 12.05 23.11
CA GLY A 509 8.58 11.82 24.46
C GLY A 509 7.58 12.01 25.61
N LYS A 510 6.30 12.28 25.34
CA LYS A 510 5.24 12.29 26.36
C LYS A 510 4.59 10.91 26.51
N ASP A 511 4.00 10.69 27.68
CA ASP A 511 3.14 9.55 27.95
C ASP A 511 1.68 9.93 27.64
N ILE A 512 0.93 9.00 27.05
CA ILE A 512 -0.51 9.12 26.80
C ILE A 512 -1.21 7.78 27.06
N ARG A 513 -2.53 7.86 27.24
CA ARG A 513 -3.40 6.70 27.45
C ARG A 513 -4.63 6.74 26.53
N PHE A 514 -5.08 5.58 26.07
CA PHE A 514 -6.40 5.41 25.46
C PHE A 514 -7.30 4.61 26.40
N THR A 515 -8.45 5.16 26.78
CA THR A 515 -9.43 4.51 27.65
C THR A 515 -10.59 3.96 26.81
N CYS A 516 -11.14 2.82 27.20
CA CYS A 516 -12.33 2.23 26.62
C CYS A 516 -13.09 1.42 27.68
N SER A 517 -14.42 1.54 27.76
CA SER A 517 -15.24 0.74 28.70
C SER A 517 -16.40 0.05 28.00
N ALA A 518 -16.79 -1.11 28.51
CA ALA A 518 -17.92 -1.89 27.99
C ALA A 518 -18.64 -2.65 29.10
N ALA A 519 -19.93 -2.90 28.91
CA ALA A 519 -20.75 -3.68 29.82
C ALA A 519 -21.51 -4.83 29.13
N SER A 520 -21.98 -5.78 29.92
CA SER A 520 -22.89 -6.86 29.53
C SER A 520 -23.77 -7.26 30.70
N SER A 521 -25.00 -7.72 30.45
CA SER A 521 -25.82 -8.44 31.44
C SER A 521 -25.35 -9.88 31.68
N SER A 522 -24.26 -10.32 31.04
CA SER A 522 -23.65 -11.62 31.29
C SER A 522 -22.53 -11.55 32.33
N SER A 523 -22.55 -12.46 33.29
CA SER A 523 -21.44 -12.79 34.19
C SER A 523 -20.24 -13.47 33.50
N SER A 524 -20.30 -13.69 32.18
CA SER A 524 -19.19 -14.24 31.39
C SER A 524 -17.97 -13.31 31.41
N PRO A 525 -16.77 -13.77 31.80
CA PRO A 525 -15.60 -12.92 31.94
C PRO A 525 -15.20 -12.30 30.59
N MET A 526 -14.91 -11.01 30.63
CA MET A 526 -14.44 -10.26 29.46
C MET A 526 -12.93 -10.36 29.30
N THR A 527 -12.48 -10.41 28.06
CA THR A 527 -11.08 -10.38 27.64
C THR A 527 -10.85 -9.16 26.75
N PHE A 528 -9.68 -8.55 26.89
CA PHE A 528 -9.36 -7.24 26.32
C PHE A 528 -8.16 -7.38 25.39
N ALA A 529 -8.22 -6.74 24.22
CA ALA A 529 -7.09 -6.58 23.33
C ALA A 529 -7.15 -5.20 22.68
N TRP A 530 -5.99 -4.58 22.49
CA TRP A 530 -5.89 -3.35 21.71
C TRP A 530 -5.30 -3.64 20.34
N LYS A 531 -5.84 -2.98 19.32
CA LYS A 531 -5.29 -2.95 17.97
C LYS A 531 -4.63 -1.61 17.68
N LYS A 532 -3.64 -1.63 16.79
CA LYS A 532 -3.11 -0.47 16.04
C LYS A 532 -3.21 -0.79 14.55
N ASP A 533 -3.86 0.09 13.78
CA ASP A 533 -4.05 -0.02 12.32
C ASP A 533 -4.59 -1.39 11.85
N ASN A 534 -5.56 -1.90 12.61
CA ASN A 534 -6.23 -3.20 12.46
C ASN A 534 -5.40 -4.44 12.88
N GLU A 535 -4.12 -4.29 13.26
CA GLU A 535 -3.28 -5.34 13.82
C GLU A 535 -3.38 -5.37 15.36
N VAL A 536 -3.38 -6.56 15.97
CA VAL A 536 -3.44 -6.69 17.45
C VAL A 536 -2.07 -6.42 18.06
N LEU A 537 -2.01 -5.55 19.07
CA LEU A 537 -0.80 -5.23 19.81
C LEU A 537 -0.43 -6.41 20.73
N THR A 538 0.67 -7.09 20.42
CA THR A 538 1.28 -8.08 21.30
C THR A 538 2.03 -7.36 22.44
N ASN A 539 1.89 -7.87 23.67
CA ASN A 539 2.55 -7.34 24.87
C ASN A 539 2.28 -5.83 25.12
N ALA A 540 1.04 -5.39 24.90
CA ALA A 540 0.62 -4.04 25.24
C ALA A 540 0.71 -3.76 26.76
N ASP A 541 1.19 -2.56 27.12
CA ASP A 541 1.13 -2.04 28.49
C ASP A 541 -0.29 -1.56 28.76
N MET A 542 -1.08 -2.34 29.49
CA MET A 542 -2.52 -2.10 29.65
C MET A 542 -3.07 -2.49 31.03
N GLU A 543 -3.85 -1.59 31.61
CA GLU A 543 -4.57 -1.77 32.87
C GLU A 543 -6.04 -2.11 32.58
N ASN A 544 -6.64 -3.03 33.34
CA ASN A 544 -8.04 -3.41 33.20
C ASN A 544 -8.74 -3.38 34.56
N PHE A 545 -9.84 -2.63 34.66
CA PHE A 545 -10.63 -2.41 35.86
C PHE A 545 -12.02 -3.01 35.70
N VAL A 546 -12.60 -3.50 36.80
CA VAL A 546 -13.98 -3.99 36.85
C VAL A 546 -14.83 -2.99 37.63
N HIS A 547 -15.92 -2.53 37.04
CA HIS A 547 -16.90 -1.65 37.66
C HIS A 547 -18.20 -2.44 37.84
N VAL A 548 -18.37 -3.08 39.00
CA VAL A 548 -19.61 -3.78 39.34
C VAL A 548 -20.64 -2.76 39.80
N HIS A 549 -21.53 -2.34 38.89
CA HIS A 549 -22.63 -1.42 39.20
C HIS A 549 -23.76 -2.17 39.94
N ALA A 550 -23.55 -2.38 41.24
CA ALA A 550 -24.49 -3.08 42.10
C ALA A 550 -25.60 -2.15 42.65
N GLN A 551 -26.82 -2.38 42.19
CA GLN A 551 -27.98 -2.44 43.10
C GLN A 551 -28.65 -3.82 42.99
N ASP A 552 -28.90 -4.31 41.76
CA ASP A 552 -29.50 -5.65 41.54
C ASP A 552 -28.55 -6.72 40.99
N GLY A 553 -27.32 -6.34 40.59
CA GLY A 553 -26.19 -7.28 40.40
C GLY A 553 -26.01 -7.94 39.03
N GLU A 554 -26.86 -7.65 38.03
CA GLU A 554 -26.81 -8.34 36.73
C GLU A 554 -25.84 -7.74 35.69
N VAL A 555 -25.44 -6.46 35.81
CA VAL A 555 -24.60 -5.78 34.80
C VAL A 555 -23.14 -5.69 35.22
N MET A 556 -22.27 -6.32 34.43
CA MET A 556 -20.81 -6.28 34.58
C MET A 556 -20.21 -5.25 33.62
N GLU A 557 -19.70 -4.13 34.13
CA GLU A 557 -18.89 -3.16 33.36
C GLU A 557 -17.39 -3.38 33.60
N TYR A 558 -16.59 -3.16 32.54
CA TYR A 558 -15.13 -3.19 32.59
C TYR A 558 -14.54 -2.00 31.82
N THR A 559 -13.45 -1.44 32.33
CA THR A 559 -12.65 -0.40 31.66
C THR A 559 -11.25 -0.92 31.35
N THR A 560 -10.81 -0.81 30.10
CA THR A 560 -9.43 -1.08 29.67
C THR A 560 -8.73 0.23 29.32
N ILE A 561 -7.49 0.38 29.76
CA ILE A 561 -6.62 1.53 29.48
C ILE A 561 -5.35 1.02 28.81
N LEU A 562 -5.05 1.47 27.59
CA LEU A 562 -3.77 1.26 26.92
C LEU A 562 -2.83 2.41 27.25
N HIS A 563 -1.63 2.10 27.73
CA HIS A 563 -0.59 3.06 28.07
C HIS A 563 0.47 3.09 26.96
N LEU A 564 0.78 4.29 26.46
CA LEU A 564 1.86 4.51 25.49
C LEU A 564 2.84 5.49 26.12
N ARG A 565 3.96 4.96 26.61
CA ARG A 565 5.02 5.74 27.27
C ARG A 565 6.03 6.27 26.25
N GLN A 566 6.65 7.41 26.55
CA GLN A 566 7.70 8.08 25.77
C GLN A 566 7.44 8.06 24.25
N VAL A 567 6.30 8.62 23.84
CA VAL A 567 5.75 8.41 22.50
C VAL A 567 6.68 8.86 21.37
N THR A 568 6.80 8.01 20.35
CA THR A 568 7.58 8.26 19.14
C THR A 568 6.67 8.21 17.91
N PHE A 569 7.15 8.66 16.75
CA PHE A 569 6.45 8.52 15.47
C PHE A 569 6.06 7.06 15.14
N GLY A 570 6.79 6.06 15.67
CA GLY A 570 6.41 4.64 15.55
C GLY A 570 5.06 4.28 16.17
N HIS A 571 4.53 5.12 17.07
CA HIS A 571 3.21 4.98 17.66
C HIS A 571 2.10 5.69 16.84
N GLU A 572 2.40 6.52 15.85
CA GLU A 572 1.33 7.11 15.00
C GLU A 572 0.50 6.04 14.30
N GLY A 573 -0.82 6.19 14.32
CA GLY A 573 -1.73 5.15 13.82
C GLY A 573 -3.16 5.24 14.32
N ARG A 574 -3.96 4.21 14.02
CA ARG A 574 -5.38 4.10 14.42
C ARG A 574 -5.57 3.01 15.48
N TYR A 575 -5.80 3.42 16.72
CA TYR A 575 -6.01 2.56 17.87
C TYR A 575 -7.48 2.14 18.04
N GLN A 576 -7.72 0.91 18.49
CA GLN A 576 -9.06 0.35 18.68
C GLN A 576 -9.02 -0.69 19.81
N CYS A 577 -9.82 -0.53 20.87
CA CYS A 577 -10.08 -1.60 21.82
C CYS A 577 -11.02 -2.66 21.21
N VAL A 578 -10.77 -3.92 21.57
CA VAL A 578 -11.56 -5.10 21.26
C VAL A 578 -11.88 -5.79 22.58
N ILE A 579 -13.17 -6.03 22.84
CA ILE A 579 -13.63 -6.62 24.11
C ILE A 579 -14.47 -7.86 23.79
N THR A 580 -14.13 -9.00 24.39
CA THR A 580 -14.69 -10.31 24.02
C THR A 580 -15.06 -11.13 25.25
N ASN A 581 -16.30 -11.60 25.33
CA ASN A 581 -16.72 -12.63 26.30
C ASN A 581 -17.13 -13.92 25.54
N HIS A 582 -17.81 -14.87 26.19
CA HIS A 582 -18.28 -16.08 25.52
C HIS A 582 -19.23 -15.79 24.33
N PHE A 583 -20.08 -14.78 24.43
CA PHE A 583 -21.14 -14.48 23.46
C PHE A 583 -20.65 -13.71 22.22
N GLY A 584 -19.50 -13.05 22.30
CA GLY A 584 -18.79 -12.55 21.13
C GLY A 584 -17.87 -11.35 21.37
N SER A 585 -17.23 -10.91 20.29
CA SER A 585 -16.30 -9.77 20.25
C SER A 585 -17.01 -8.48 19.85
N THR A 586 -16.73 -7.38 20.55
CA THR A 586 -17.17 -6.01 20.24
C THR A 586 -15.99 -5.10 19.98
N TYR A 587 -16.19 -4.04 19.20
CA TYR A 587 -15.14 -3.22 18.61
C TYR A 587 -15.46 -1.73 18.70
N SER A 588 -14.50 -0.94 19.16
CA SER A 588 -14.62 0.52 19.25
C SER A 588 -14.51 1.23 17.90
N HIS A 589 -14.84 2.52 17.92
CA HIS A 589 -14.36 3.46 16.92
C HIS A 589 -12.83 3.54 16.94
N LYS A 590 -12.25 3.91 15.79
CA LYS A 590 -10.79 3.93 15.59
C LYS A 590 -10.24 5.30 15.97
N ALA A 591 -9.72 5.40 17.20
CA ALA A 591 -9.03 6.58 17.71
C ALA A 591 -7.72 6.80 16.95
N ARG A 592 -7.50 7.98 16.37
CA ARG A 592 -6.22 8.29 15.72
C ARG A 592 -5.23 8.88 16.74
N LEU A 593 -3.98 8.43 16.67
CA LEU A 593 -2.84 9.10 17.30
C LEU A 593 -2.05 9.87 16.23
N THR A 594 -1.86 11.17 16.44
CA THR A 594 -0.84 11.97 15.74
C THR A 594 0.25 12.39 16.70
N VAL A 595 1.51 12.29 16.27
CA VAL A 595 2.69 12.61 17.07
C VAL A 595 3.37 13.85 16.50
N ASN A 596 3.38 14.90 17.31
CA ASN A 596 3.87 16.20 16.93
C ASN A 596 5.16 16.56 17.65
N VAL A 597 5.88 17.54 17.09
CA VAL A 597 7.05 18.18 17.66
C VAL A 597 6.77 19.68 17.74
N LEU A 598 7.01 20.27 18.91
CA LEU A 598 6.84 21.70 19.15
C LEU A 598 7.71 22.50 18.16
N PRO A 599 7.28 23.69 17.71
CA PRO A 599 8.17 24.59 17.00
C PRO A 599 9.44 24.84 17.82
N SER A 600 10.58 24.92 17.15
CA SER A 600 11.88 25.26 17.74
C SER A 600 12.67 26.12 16.75
N PHE A 601 13.13 27.29 17.19
CA PHE A 601 13.83 28.24 16.32
C PHE A 601 15.19 27.68 15.88
N THR A 602 15.39 27.58 14.56
CA THR A 602 16.71 27.42 13.94
C THR A 602 17.36 28.77 13.62
N LYS A 603 16.57 29.84 13.51
CA LYS A 603 17.02 31.24 13.48
C LYS A 603 16.02 32.12 14.22
N THR A 604 16.51 33.07 14.99
CA THR A 604 15.71 34.18 15.56
C THR A 604 16.10 35.51 14.93
N PRO A 605 15.21 36.50 14.90
CA PRO A 605 15.61 37.87 14.57
C PRO A 605 16.53 38.42 15.66
N HIS A 606 17.29 39.45 15.31
CA HIS A 606 18.24 40.14 16.19
C HIS A 606 18.09 41.65 15.99
N ASP A 607 18.39 42.45 17.02
CA ASP A 607 18.33 43.91 16.94
C ASP A 607 19.23 44.44 15.81
N ILE A 608 18.70 45.32 14.96
CA ILE A 608 19.41 45.90 13.83
C ILE A 608 19.28 47.44 13.83
N THR A 609 20.42 48.10 13.64
CA THR A 609 20.48 49.56 13.44
C THR A 609 20.91 49.83 12.00
N ILE A 610 20.09 50.55 11.24
CA ILE A 610 20.28 50.71 9.80
C ILE A 610 19.99 52.15 9.35
N ARG A 611 20.53 52.58 8.19
CA ARG A 611 20.27 53.92 7.63
C ARG A 611 19.00 53.91 6.77
N THR A 612 18.29 55.04 6.70
CA THR A 612 17.26 55.30 5.69
C THR A 612 17.74 55.02 4.26
N THR A 613 16.81 54.73 3.34
CA THR A 613 17.09 54.38 1.93
C THR A 613 17.92 53.11 1.71
N THR A 614 18.10 52.27 2.73
CA THR A 614 18.74 50.95 2.62
C THR A 614 17.71 49.82 2.78
N MET A 615 18.17 48.56 2.86
CA MET A 615 17.32 47.38 3.00
C MET A 615 17.55 46.71 4.37
N ALA A 616 16.53 46.70 5.23
CA ALA A 616 16.55 45.93 6.47
C ALA A 616 16.23 44.46 6.18
N ARG A 617 16.96 43.55 6.85
CA ARG A 617 16.78 42.08 6.76
C ARG A 617 16.66 41.52 8.17
N LEU A 618 15.55 40.84 8.44
CA LEU A 618 15.33 40.02 9.64
C LEU A 618 15.19 38.57 9.20
N GLU A 619 15.81 37.64 9.93
CA GLU A 619 15.69 36.21 9.66
C GLU A 619 14.91 35.55 10.79
N CYS A 620 14.00 34.63 10.45
CA CYS A 620 13.31 33.82 11.44
C CYS A 620 12.91 32.48 10.84
N ALA A 621 13.48 31.42 11.40
CA ALA A 621 13.37 30.05 10.91
C ALA A 621 12.98 29.15 12.08
N ALA A 622 12.07 28.21 11.85
CA ALA A 622 11.71 27.22 12.86
C ALA A 622 11.48 25.84 12.28
N THR A 623 11.81 24.82 13.06
CA THR A 623 11.54 23.41 12.77
C THR A 623 10.49 22.87 13.72
N GLY A 624 9.77 21.82 13.32
CA GLY A 624 8.70 21.21 14.10
C GLY A 624 7.95 20.18 13.25
N HIS A 625 7.00 19.45 13.86
CA HIS A 625 6.13 18.51 13.15
C HIS A 625 4.67 18.70 13.59
N PRO A 626 3.74 19.07 12.69
CA PRO A 626 3.96 19.52 11.31
C PRO A 626 4.87 20.75 11.21
N ASN A 627 5.37 21.06 10.01
CA ASN A 627 6.22 22.24 9.79
C ASN A 627 5.52 23.52 10.31
N PRO A 628 6.22 24.38 11.08
CA PRO A 628 5.62 25.59 11.62
C PRO A 628 5.42 26.66 10.54
N GLN A 629 4.33 27.42 10.67
CA GLN A 629 4.10 28.64 9.92
C GLN A 629 4.74 29.82 10.66
N ILE A 630 5.44 30.69 9.92
CA ILE A 630 6.06 31.90 10.44
C ILE A 630 5.12 33.09 10.23
N ALA A 631 4.82 33.83 11.29
CA ALA A 631 4.05 35.07 11.27
C ALA A 631 4.86 36.20 11.92
N TRP A 632 4.69 37.42 11.42
CA TRP A 632 5.36 38.61 11.94
C TRP A 632 4.35 39.63 12.47
N GLN A 633 4.74 40.36 13.51
CA GLN A 633 4.03 41.51 14.08
C GLN A 633 5.01 42.68 14.27
N LYS A 634 4.52 43.92 14.22
CA LYS A 634 5.26 45.15 14.56
C LYS A 634 4.56 45.84 15.73
N ASP A 635 5.31 46.15 16.78
CA ASP A 635 4.85 46.84 18.00
C ASP A 635 3.61 46.19 18.64
N GLY A 636 3.50 44.85 18.55
CA GLY A 636 2.37 44.05 19.02
C GLY A 636 1.14 44.02 18.10
N GLY A 637 1.19 44.70 16.95
CA GLY A 637 0.12 44.76 15.95
C GLY A 637 0.51 44.16 14.59
N THR A 638 -0.43 44.26 13.64
CA THR A 638 -0.28 43.81 12.24
C THR A 638 -0.22 44.97 11.24
N ASP A 639 -0.14 46.22 11.70
CA ASP A 639 0.09 47.38 10.82
C ASP A 639 1.60 47.54 10.56
N PHE A 640 1.98 47.50 9.29
CA PHE A 640 3.34 47.67 8.82
C PHE A 640 3.36 48.81 7.80
N PRO A 641 3.97 49.97 8.09
CA PRO A 641 4.08 51.07 7.12
C PRO A 641 4.69 50.63 5.79
N ALA A 642 5.77 49.84 5.84
CA ALA A 642 6.37 49.20 4.67
C ALA A 642 5.42 48.25 3.88
N ALA A 643 4.43 47.60 4.50
CA ALA A 643 3.47 46.77 3.77
C ALA A 643 2.46 47.62 3.00
N ARG A 644 1.93 48.68 3.63
CA ARG A 644 1.03 49.66 2.97
C ARG A 644 1.69 50.30 1.74
N GLU A 645 3.00 50.52 1.82
CA GLU A 645 3.82 51.08 0.73
C GLU A 645 4.43 50.02 -0.22
N ARG A 646 4.13 48.73 -0.03
CA ARG A 646 4.67 47.58 -0.81
C ARG A 646 6.21 47.44 -0.81
N ARG A 647 6.88 48.00 0.20
CA ARG A 647 8.32 47.88 0.47
C ARG A 647 8.69 46.64 1.28
N MET A 648 7.72 46.06 1.98
CA MET A 648 7.87 44.84 2.79
C MET A 648 7.70 43.58 1.95
N HIS A 649 8.62 42.64 2.10
CA HIS A 649 8.64 41.35 1.41
C HIS A 649 8.92 40.21 2.41
N VAL A 650 8.27 39.07 2.18
CA VAL A 650 8.47 37.84 2.94
C VAL A 650 8.81 36.74 1.94
N MET A 651 9.90 36.01 2.15
CA MET A 651 10.27 34.84 1.35
C MET A 651 10.12 33.58 2.21
N PRO A 652 9.05 32.78 2.01
CA PRO A 652 8.77 31.61 2.84
C PRO A 652 9.86 30.55 2.81
N ASP A 653 10.55 30.39 1.68
CA ASP A 653 11.53 29.32 1.45
C ASP A 653 12.94 29.62 1.99
N ASP A 654 13.26 30.89 2.27
CA ASP A 654 14.59 31.36 2.70
C ASP A 654 14.68 31.67 4.22
N ASP A 655 13.54 31.63 4.94
CA ASP A 655 13.37 32.12 6.31
C ASP A 655 13.60 33.65 6.49
N VAL A 656 13.32 34.46 5.47
CA VAL A 656 13.68 35.90 5.44
C VAL A 656 12.48 36.83 5.34
N PHE A 657 12.52 37.85 6.19
CA PHE A 657 11.71 39.07 6.12
C PHE A 657 12.62 40.24 5.71
N PHE A 658 12.22 41.07 4.74
CA PHE A 658 12.97 42.27 4.40
C PHE A 658 12.08 43.48 4.06
N ILE A 659 12.59 44.66 4.41
CA ILE A 659 12.00 45.96 4.08
C ILE A 659 12.99 46.69 3.18
N THR A 660 12.55 47.03 1.98
CA THR A 660 13.28 47.90 1.04
C THR A 660 13.02 49.37 1.35
N ASP A 661 13.93 50.26 0.93
CA ASP A 661 13.83 51.72 1.12
C ASP A 661 13.34 52.11 2.54
N VAL A 662 14.10 51.69 3.55
CA VAL A 662 13.72 51.83 4.97
C VAL A 662 13.51 53.31 5.34
N LYS A 663 12.43 53.59 6.07
CA LYS A 663 12.02 54.91 6.56
C LYS A 663 11.99 54.96 8.09
N ILE A 664 11.97 56.16 8.67
CA ILE A 664 11.87 56.35 10.14
C ILE A 664 10.65 55.64 10.74
N ASP A 665 9.49 55.68 10.06
CA ASP A 665 8.25 55.03 10.49
C ASP A 665 8.32 53.49 10.57
N ASP A 666 9.30 52.87 9.89
CA ASP A 666 9.53 51.42 9.98
C ASP A 666 10.22 51.03 11.30
N ALA A 667 10.79 51.98 12.07
CA ALA A 667 11.41 51.68 13.35
C ALA A 667 10.39 51.14 14.37
N GLY A 668 10.80 50.16 15.19
CA GLY A 668 9.93 49.51 16.17
C GLY A 668 10.40 48.10 16.55
N VAL A 669 9.59 47.40 17.36
CA VAL A 669 9.84 46.02 17.78
C VAL A 669 9.11 45.04 16.85
N TYR A 670 9.87 44.18 16.19
CA TYR A 670 9.40 43.13 15.30
C TYR A 670 9.39 41.79 16.05
N SER A 671 8.19 41.21 16.18
CA SER A 671 7.98 39.90 16.79
C SER A 671 7.76 38.86 15.71
N CYS A 672 8.66 37.88 15.62
CA CYS A 672 8.42 36.64 14.88
C CYS A 672 7.71 35.63 15.78
N THR A 673 6.70 34.95 15.24
CA THR A 673 5.98 33.85 15.89
C THR A 673 5.99 32.63 14.97
N ALA A 674 6.41 31.48 15.49
CA ALA A 674 6.45 30.22 14.76
C ALA A 674 5.45 29.23 15.37
N GLN A 675 4.41 28.84 14.61
CA GLN A 675 3.26 28.09 15.11
C GLN A 675 2.98 26.83 14.28
N ASN A 676 2.71 25.71 14.96
CA ASN A 676 2.08 24.54 14.35
C ASN A 676 0.92 24.04 15.26
N SER A 677 0.32 22.90 14.92
CA SER A 677 -0.79 22.34 15.72
C SER A 677 -0.38 21.78 17.09
N ALA A 678 0.92 21.70 17.39
CA ALA A 678 1.46 21.31 18.70
C ALA A 678 1.76 22.50 19.64
N GLY A 679 1.78 23.73 19.12
CA GLY A 679 2.03 24.93 19.92
C GLY A 679 2.63 26.08 19.11
N SER A 680 3.07 27.11 19.83
CA SER A 680 3.67 28.32 19.26
C SER A 680 4.83 28.81 20.11
N ILE A 681 5.83 29.42 19.47
CA ILE A 681 6.96 30.11 20.10
C ILE A 681 7.13 31.49 19.46
N SER A 682 7.68 32.46 20.17
CA SER A 682 7.95 33.81 19.64
C SER A 682 9.32 34.35 20.05
N ALA A 683 9.88 35.23 19.21
CA ALA A 683 11.14 35.92 19.41
C ALA A 683 11.06 37.35 18.86
N ASN A 684 11.67 38.30 19.56
CA ASN A 684 11.57 39.74 19.27
C ASN A 684 12.92 40.32 18.85
N ALA A 685 12.88 41.37 18.02
CA ALA A 685 14.03 42.20 17.68
C ALA A 685 13.61 43.65 17.42
N THR A 686 14.53 44.59 17.61
CA THR A 686 14.31 46.03 17.47
C THR A 686 14.95 46.53 16.18
N LEU A 687 14.15 47.14 15.30
CA LEU A 687 14.64 47.89 14.14
C LEU A 687 14.81 49.36 14.54
N THR A 688 16.07 49.82 14.59
CA THR A 688 16.43 51.22 14.79
C THR A 688 16.82 51.84 13.45
N VAL A 689 16.15 52.92 13.05
CA VAL A 689 16.41 53.59 11.76
C VAL A 689 17.07 54.95 11.98
N LEU A 690 18.26 55.11 11.40
CA LEU A 690 19.06 56.34 11.45
C LEU A 690 18.98 57.09 10.11
N GLU A 691 19.11 58.41 10.15
CA GLU A 691 19.01 59.28 8.97
C GLU A 691 20.12 60.34 9.01
N THR A 692 20.78 60.57 7.87
CA THR A 692 21.82 61.60 7.72
C THR A 692 21.25 63.01 7.90
N PRO A 693 22.07 64.01 8.28
CA PRO A 693 21.63 65.40 8.31
C PRO A 693 21.15 65.81 6.91
N SER A 694 19.96 66.39 6.83
CA SER A 694 19.37 66.87 5.57
C SER A 694 18.67 68.19 5.78
N LEU A 695 18.65 69.05 4.77
CA LEU A 695 17.95 70.33 4.85
C LEU A 695 16.46 70.20 4.46
N ALA A 696 15.56 70.36 5.43
CA ALA A 696 14.11 70.20 5.26
C ALA A 696 13.42 71.33 4.47
N VAL A 697 14.05 72.51 4.38
CA VAL A 697 13.58 73.66 3.59
C VAL A 697 14.80 74.33 2.95
N PRO A 698 14.86 74.54 1.62
CA PRO A 698 15.98 75.22 0.95
C PRO A 698 16.40 76.51 1.64
N LEU A 699 17.70 76.66 1.86
CA LEU A 699 18.29 77.83 2.49
C LEU A 699 18.43 78.94 1.43
N GLU A 700 17.50 79.88 1.43
CA GLU A 700 17.38 80.89 0.38
C GLU A 700 18.43 82.01 0.51
N ASP A 701 18.88 82.54 -0.64
CA ASP A 701 19.60 83.81 -0.74
C ASP A 701 18.73 84.97 -0.24
N ARG A 702 19.35 86.02 0.32
CA ARG A 702 18.62 87.17 0.86
C ARG A 702 19.25 88.50 0.46
N VAL A 703 18.37 89.43 0.07
CA VAL A 703 18.71 90.83 -0.20
C VAL A 703 18.05 91.69 0.88
N VAL A 704 18.79 92.60 1.50
CA VAL A 704 18.35 93.42 2.64
C VAL A 704 18.97 94.81 2.58
N SER A 705 18.29 95.84 3.06
CA SER A 705 18.84 97.20 3.10
C SER A 705 19.72 97.40 4.33
N ALA A 706 20.78 98.20 4.21
CA ALA A 706 21.62 98.54 5.35
C ALA A 706 20.79 99.22 6.47
N GLY A 707 20.85 98.66 7.67
CA GLY A 707 20.05 99.05 8.84
C GLY A 707 18.80 98.19 9.10
N GLU A 708 18.37 97.34 8.18
CA GLU A 708 17.26 96.40 8.41
C GLU A 708 17.73 95.15 9.19
N THR A 709 16.83 94.17 9.38
CA THR A 709 17.12 92.87 10.02
C THR A 709 16.83 91.73 9.04
N VAL A 710 17.73 90.77 8.93
CA VAL A 710 17.58 89.56 8.11
C VAL A 710 17.55 88.31 8.98
N ALA A 711 16.85 87.27 8.53
CA ALA A 711 16.83 85.95 9.16
C ALA A 711 17.14 84.85 8.13
N LEU A 712 18.11 84.01 8.43
CA LEU A 712 18.54 82.86 7.64
C LEU A 712 18.13 81.58 8.37
N GLN A 713 17.28 80.76 7.73
CA GLN A 713 16.66 79.58 8.35
C GLN A 713 17.25 78.29 7.78
N CYS A 714 18.01 77.57 8.60
CA CYS A 714 18.54 76.26 8.32
C CYS A 714 17.76 75.20 9.14
N LYS A 715 16.58 74.83 8.64
CA LYS A 715 15.78 73.74 9.22
C LYS A 715 16.38 72.40 8.83
N ALA A 716 17.10 71.77 9.76
CA ALA A 716 17.75 70.48 9.52
C ALA A 716 16.95 69.31 10.13
N THR A 717 16.85 68.23 9.36
CA THR A 717 16.29 66.92 9.72
C THR A 717 17.39 65.87 9.80
N GLY A 718 17.09 64.71 10.39
CA GLY A 718 18.02 63.60 10.58
C GLY A 718 17.85 62.90 11.93
N ASN A 719 18.31 61.65 12.02
CA ASN A 719 18.25 60.82 13.23
C ASN A 719 19.60 60.13 13.48
N PRO A 720 20.37 60.48 14.53
CA PRO A 720 20.04 61.44 15.59
C PRO A 720 19.90 62.89 15.09
N PRO A 721 19.17 63.76 15.80
CA PRO A 721 19.01 65.17 15.44
C PRO A 721 20.36 65.88 15.20
N PRO A 722 20.52 66.61 14.09
CA PRO A 722 21.82 67.17 13.72
C PRO A 722 22.19 68.42 14.53
N ARG A 723 23.44 68.49 14.95
CA ARG A 723 24.07 69.68 15.51
C ARG A 723 24.43 70.65 14.38
N ILE A 724 23.95 71.89 14.49
CA ILE A 724 24.17 72.95 13.50
C ILE A 724 25.30 73.89 13.91
N THR A 725 26.16 74.23 12.95
CA THR A 725 27.22 75.26 13.07
C THR A 725 27.11 76.23 11.89
N TRP A 726 27.14 77.54 12.15
CA TRP A 726 27.14 78.56 11.09
C TRP A 726 28.56 79.04 10.78
N PHE A 727 28.79 79.33 9.50
CA PHE A 727 30.02 79.86 8.93
C PHE A 727 29.71 81.07 8.04
N LYS A 728 30.69 81.95 7.84
CA LYS A 728 30.62 83.08 6.91
C LYS A 728 31.90 83.10 6.06
N GLY A 729 31.72 83.11 4.74
CA GLY A 729 32.76 82.63 3.82
C GLY A 729 33.11 81.19 4.19
N ASP A 730 34.39 80.98 4.53
CA ASP A 730 34.95 79.68 4.89
C ASP A 730 35.45 79.64 6.36
N ARG A 731 34.97 80.57 7.20
CA ARG A 731 35.33 80.66 8.63
C ARG A 731 34.08 80.51 9.52
N PRO A 732 34.20 79.92 10.74
CA PRO A 732 33.09 79.88 11.70
C PRO A 732 32.53 81.29 11.95
N LEU A 733 31.21 81.39 12.08
CA LEU A 733 30.53 82.67 12.25
C LEU A 733 30.95 83.32 13.59
N SER A 734 31.66 84.44 13.48
CA SER A 734 32.04 85.25 14.64
C SER A 734 30.82 86.06 15.09
N LEU A 735 30.14 85.58 16.13
CA LEU A 735 28.96 86.25 16.69
C LEU A 735 29.31 87.61 17.28
N THR A 736 28.43 88.58 17.06
CA THR A 736 28.46 89.92 17.67
C THR A 736 27.10 90.19 18.32
N GLU A 737 26.94 91.29 19.06
CA GLU A 737 25.67 91.67 19.69
C GLU A 737 24.49 91.80 18.70
N ARG A 738 24.78 91.91 17.39
CA ARG A 738 23.80 91.95 16.30
C ARG A 738 23.38 90.57 15.76
N HIS A 739 24.07 89.50 16.14
CA HIS A 739 23.82 88.13 15.66
C HIS A 739 23.13 87.32 16.76
N HIS A 740 21.91 86.86 16.51
CA HIS A 740 21.16 86.01 17.43
C HIS A 740 20.88 84.65 16.79
N LEU A 741 21.15 83.57 17.54
CA LEU A 741 20.83 82.19 17.16
C LEU A 741 19.69 81.66 18.04
N THR A 742 18.85 80.80 17.49
CA THR A 742 17.97 79.94 18.30
C THR A 742 18.79 78.89 19.08
N PRO A 743 18.27 78.31 20.18
CA PRO A 743 19.03 77.34 21.00
C PRO A 743 19.48 76.06 20.27
N ASP A 744 18.84 75.73 19.16
CA ASP A 744 19.16 74.63 18.25
C ASP A 744 20.05 75.05 17.06
N ASN A 745 20.42 76.34 16.99
CA ASN A 745 21.07 77.01 15.87
C ASN A 745 20.31 76.95 14.52
N GLN A 746 19.04 76.52 14.45
CA GLN A 746 18.30 76.44 13.18
C GLN A 746 17.95 77.78 12.55
N LEU A 747 17.93 78.87 13.32
CA LEU A 747 17.65 80.22 12.82
C LEU A 747 18.75 81.19 13.25
N LEU A 748 19.36 81.85 12.27
CA LEU A 748 20.30 82.95 12.47
C LEU A 748 19.62 84.27 12.10
N VAL A 749 19.50 85.18 13.06
CA VAL A 749 18.99 86.54 12.85
C VAL A 749 20.15 87.52 12.95
N VAL A 750 20.30 88.39 11.94
CA VAL A 750 21.30 89.48 11.93
C VAL A 750 20.56 90.82 11.92
N GLN A 751 20.67 91.57 13.01
CA GLN A 751 20.04 92.88 13.21
C GLN A 751 20.94 94.02 12.72
N ASN A 752 20.33 95.16 12.38
CA ASN A 752 21.02 96.38 11.94
C ASN A 752 22.13 96.07 10.93
N VAL A 753 21.75 95.41 9.83
CA VAL A 753 22.69 94.83 8.85
C VAL A 753 23.58 95.91 8.25
N VAL A 754 24.90 95.69 8.23
CA VAL A 754 25.90 96.61 7.64
C VAL A 754 26.50 96.01 6.36
N ALA A 755 27.19 96.82 5.56
CA ALA A 755 27.84 96.35 4.32
C ALA A 755 28.84 95.21 4.56
N GLU A 756 29.51 95.18 5.72
CA GLU A 756 30.41 94.10 6.13
C GLU A 756 29.70 92.76 6.39
N ASP A 757 28.37 92.77 6.60
CA ASP A 757 27.60 91.53 6.81
C ASP A 757 27.41 90.73 5.51
N ALA A 758 27.50 91.38 4.34
CA ALA A 758 27.35 90.73 3.05
C ALA A 758 28.33 89.55 2.85
N GLY A 759 27.89 88.54 2.10
CA GLY A 759 28.69 87.35 1.79
C GLY A 759 27.92 86.03 1.88
N ARG A 760 28.61 84.93 1.56
CA ARG A 760 28.08 83.57 1.68
C ARG A 760 28.04 83.16 3.16
N TYR A 761 26.85 82.98 3.70
CA TYR A 761 26.63 82.23 4.94
C TYR A 761 26.51 80.74 4.59
N THR A 762 27.12 79.88 5.41
CA THR A 762 27.02 78.42 5.27
C THR A 762 26.51 77.83 6.57
N CYS A 763 25.43 77.05 6.49
CA CYS A 763 24.97 76.20 7.57
C CYS A 763 25.59 74.81 7.41
N GLU A 764 26.26 74.32 8.44
CA GLU A 764 26.80 72.97 8.52
C GLU A 764 25.98 72.14 9.50
N MET A 765 25.41 71.03 9.03
CA MET A 765 24.47 70.16 9.75
C MET A 765 25.15 68.82 9.98
N SER A 766 25.40 68.44 11.23
CA SER A 766 26.27 67.30 11.58
C SER A 766 25.61 66.31 12.55
N ASN A 767 25.67 65.01 12.26
CA ASN A 767 25.29 63.95 13.19
C ASN A 767 26.25 62.74 13.08
N THR A 768 25.95 61.65 13.78
CA THR A 768 26.81 60.44 13.81
C THR A 768 26.97 59.71 12.48
N LEU A 769 26.14 60.00 11.48
CA LEU A 769 26.22 59.41 10.13
C LEU A 769 26.96 60.27 9.11
N GLY A 770 27.15 61.57 9.37
CA GLY A 770 27.78 62.46 8.38
C GLY A 770 27.58 63.95 8.63
N THR A 771 27.84 64.75 7.61
CA THR A 771 27.72 66.21 7.65
C THR A 771 27.29 66.75 6.29
N GLU A 772 26.18 67.47 6.25
CA GLU A 772 25.68 68.19 5.07
C GLU A 772 25.92 69.70 5.22
N ARG A 773 26.01 70.44 4.11
CA ARG A 773 26.16 71.90 4.12
C ARG A 773 25.18 72.56 3.16
N ALA A 774 24.56 73.64 3.63
CA ALA A 774 23.69 74.51 2.86
C ALA A 774 24.24 75.94 2.84
N HIS A 775 23.96 76.71 1.79
CA HIS A 775 24.51 78.06 1.59
C HIS A 775 23.38 79.08 1.36
N SER A 776 23.60 80.31 1.82
CA SER A 776 22.81 81.51 1.46
C SER A 776 23.76 82.66 1.16
N GLN A 777 23.56 83.36 0.06
CA GLN A 777 24.23 84.61 -0.25
C GLN A 777 23.44 85.78 0.35
N LEU A 778 24.02 86.45 1.34
CA LEU A 778 23.50 87.71 1.86
C LEU A 778 24.04 88.89 1.02
N SER A 779 23.13 89.68 0.47
CA SER A 779 23.45 90.89 -0.30
C SER A 779 22.87 92.12 0.40
N VAL A 780 23.70 93.12 0.66
CA VAL A 780 23.30 94.32 1.41
C VAL A 780 23.23 95.53 0.48
N LEU A 781 22.06 96.14 0.37
CA LEU A 781 21.82 97.34 -0.42
C LEU A 781 22.17 98.60 0.40
N PRO A 782 22.79 99.63 -0.21
CA PRO A 782 23.08 100.89 0.48
C PRO A 782 21.78 101.59 0.90
N ALA A 783 21.76 102.17 2.10
CA ALA A 783 20.58 102.79 2.67
C ALA A 783 20.09 103.99 1.81
N ALA A 784 18.95 103.81 1.15
CA ALA A 784 18.35 104.80 0.25
C ALA A 784 17.69 105.95 1.03
N GLY A 785 18.48 106.98 1.37
CA GLY A 785 18.00 108.12 2.13
C GLY A 785 17.17 109.11 1.30
N CYS A 786 15.83 109.00 1.32
CA CYS A 786 14.97 110.18 1.11
C CYS A 786 13.56 110.06 1.75
N ARG A 787 12.86 111.19 1.75
CA ARG A 787 11.67 111.58 2.54
C ARG A 787 10.53 110.55 2.68
N LYS A 788 9.88 110.62 3.85
CA LYS A 788 8.50 110.14 4.09
C LYS A 788 7.50 110.95 3.25
N ASP A 789 6.45 110.29 2.76
CA ASP A 789 5.07 110.79 2.70
C ASP A 789 4.09 109.63 2.46
N GLY A 790 2.80 109.81 2.78
CA GLY A 790 1.72 108.90 2.37
C GLY A 790 1.43 107.68 3.27
N THR A 791 0.80 107.90 4.42
CA THR A 791 0.18 106.81 5.21
C THR A 791 -0.98 106.14 4.47
N THR A 792 -0.96 104.81 4.34
CA THR A 792 -2.14 104.01 3.97
C THR A 792 -2.44 103.00 5.08
N VAL A 793 -3.56 103.18 5.79
CA VAL A 793 -3.97 102.31 6.92
C VAL A 793 -4.95 101.26 6.43
N GLY A 794 -4.56 99.99 6.50
CA GLY A 794 -5.46 98.84 6.39
C GLY A 794 -5.85 98.34 7.78
N ILE A 795 -7.14 98.33 8.10
CA ILE A 795 -7.64 97.87 9.40
C ILE A 795 -7.84 96.34 9.36
N PHE A 796 -7.28 95.64 10.34
CA PHE A 796 -7.55 94.23 10.60
C PHE A 796 -8.52 94.10 11.77
N THR A 797 -9.56 93.27 11.61
CA THR A 797 -10.48 92.91 12.70
C THR A 797 -10.27 91.45 13.06
N ILE A 798 -9.93 91.19 14.32
CA ILE A 798 -9.78 89.83 14.87
C ILE A 798 -10.99 89.57 15.76
N ALA A 799 -11.76 88.53 15.44
CA ALA A 799 -12.81 88.01 16.31
C ALA A 799 -12.29 86.75 17.01
N VAL A 800 -12.61 86.61 18.29
CA VAL A 800 -12.10 85.52 19.13
C VAL A 800 -13.28 84.92 19.91
N VAL A 801 -13.44 83.61 19.84
CA VAL A 801 -14.53 82.88 20.51
C VAL A 801 -13.93 81.74 21.33
N SER A 802 -14.24 81.74 22.63
CA SER A 802 -13.83 80.71 23.58
C SER A 802 -14.95 79.70 23.82
N SER A 803 -14.67 78.41 23.65
CA SER A 803 -15.56 77.32 24.08
C SER A 803 -14.88 76.47 25.15
N ILE A 804 -15.58 76.19 26.24
CA ILE A 804 -15.06 75.41 27.37
C ILE A 804 -15.49 73.96 27.21
N VAL A 805 -14.52 73.05 27.09
CA VAL A 805 -14.75 71.61 27.28
C VAL A 805 -13.85 71.14 28.42
N LEU A 806 -14.48 70.60 29.47
CA LEU A 806 -13.87 69.88 30.59
C LEU A 806 -12.45 70.36 30.97
N THR A 807 -12.43 71.51 31.65
CA THR A 807 -11.30 72.15 32.35
C THR A 807 -10.10 72.64 31.53
N SER A 808 -10.14 72.63 30.19
CA SER A 808 -9.13 73.32 29.36
C SER A 808 -9.76 74.30 28.36
N LEU A 809 -9.25 75.54 28.34
CA LEU A 809 -9.66 76.60 27.41
C LEU A 809 -8.72 76.62 26.19
N VAL A 810 -9.24 76.23 25.03
CA VAL A 810 -8.54 76.36 23.74
C VAL A 810 -9.01 77.62 23.03
N TRP A 811 -8.05 78.45 22.61
CA TRP A 811 -8.32 79.70 21.90
C TRP A 811 -8.02 79.53 20.41
N VAL A 812 -8.99 79.88 19.55
CA VAL A 812 -8.82 79.90 18.08
C VAL A 812 -8.98 81.34 17.60
N CYS A 813 -7.94 81.88 16.98
CA CYS A 813 -7.94 83.23 16.41
C CYS A 813 -8.07 83.14 14.87
N ILE A 814 -9.12 83.74 14.32
CA ILE A 814 -9.33 83.80 12.86
C ILE A 814 -9.09 85.25 12.42
N ILE A 815 -8.19 85.44 11.46
CA ILE A 815 -7.85 86.74 10.89
C ILE A 815 -8.56 86.87 9.54
N TYR A 816 -9.42 87.89 9.41
CA TYR A 816 -10.12 88.19 8.15
C TYR A 816 -9.37 89.28 7.37
N GLN A 817 -9.01 89.01 6.11
CA GLN A 817 -8.72 90.05 5.12
C GLN A 817 -9.91 90.16 4.15
N THR A 818 -10.24 91.38 3.73
CA THR A 818 -11.21 91.58 2.63
C THR A 818 -10.61 92.46 1.53
N ARG A 819 -10.65 91.98 0.29
CA ARG A 819 -10.57 92.82 -0.91
C ARG A 819 -11.87 92.66 -1.71
N LYS A 820 -12.73 93.68 -1.60
CA LYS A 820 -13.66 94.08 -2.68
C LYS A 820 -12.85 94.45 -3.94
N LYS A 821 -13.35 94.43 -5.18
CA LYS A 821 -14.62 94.02 -5.83
C LYS A 821 -14.21 93.69 -7.32
N SER A 822 -15.04 93.26 -8.29
CA SER A 822 -16.50 93.27 -8.48
C SER A 822 -16.90 92.40 -9.67
N GLU A 823 -18.11 91.81 -9.58
CA GLU A 823 -19.01 91.36 -10.68
C GLU A 823 -18.44 90.32 -11.70
N GLU A 824 -19.26 89.54 -12.44
CA GLU A 824 -20.69 89.67 -12.79
C GLU A 824 -21.42 88.30 -12.96
N TYR A 825 -22.68 88.21 -12.45
CA TYR A 825 -23.89 87.39 -12.81
C TYR A 825 -23.83 85.99 -13.50
N SER A 826 -24.81 85.05 -13.42
CA SER A 826 -26.17 84.98 -12.81
C SER A 826 -26.55 83.50 -12.43
N VAL A 827 -27.21 83.15 -11.31
CA VAL A 827 -28.69 83.04 -11.05
C VAL A 827 -29.44 82.16 -12.10
N THR A 828 -30.19 81.07 -11.80
CA THR A 828 -31.39 80.81 -10.93
C THR A 828 -31.36 79.41 -10.25
N ASN A 829 -31.83 79.18 -9.01
CA ASN A 829 -33.22 78.96 -8.49
C ASN A 829 -33.97 77.73 -9.10
N THR A 830 -34.75 76.89 -8.37
CA THR A 830 -35.29 76.93 -6.97
C THR A 830 -35.73 75.52 -6.49
N ASP A 831 -35.90 75.35 -5.16
CA ASP A 831 -36.94 74.64 -4.35
C ASP A 831 -37.85 73.50 -4.95
N GLU A 832 -38.43 72.55 -4.19
CA GLU A 832 -38.86 72.56 -2.76
C GLU A 832 -39.11 71.13 -2.15
N THR A 833 -39.25 71.05 -0.81
CA THR A 833 -40.02 70.13 0.09
C THR A 833 -40.13 68.55 0.01
N ILE A 834 -39.74 67.91 1.14
CA ILE A 834 -40.50 66.96 2.03
C ILE A 834 -40.62 65.41 1.77
N VAL A 835 -40.39 64.68 2.88
CA VAL A 835 -40.32 63.23 3.27
C VAL A 835 -41.70 62.70 3.78
N PRO A 836 -42.07 61.39 4.02
CA PRO A 836 -41.48 60.01 3.86
C PRO A 836 -42.36 59.14 2.87
N PRO A 837 -42.83 57.86 3.03
CA PRO A 837 -42.54 56.70 3.93
C PRO A 837 -42.57 55.23 3.34
N ASP A 838 -42.37 54.25 4.24
CA ASP A 838 -42.85 52.83 4.26
C ASP A 838 -42.28 51.70 3.34
N VAL A 839 -42.68 50.43 3.65
CA VAL A 839 -41.89 49.15 3.61
C VAL A 839 -42.83 47.94 3.29
N PRO A 840 -42.44 46.65 3.09
CA PRO A 840 -41.36 45.95 2.32
C PRO A 840 -41.91 45.00 1.20
N SER A 841 -41.06 44.18 0.56
CA SER A 841 -41.44 42.87 -0.05
C SER A 841 -40.25 41.89 -0.22
N TYR A 842 -40.55 40.58 -0.32
CA TYR A 842 -39.61 39.47 -0.59
C TYR A 842 -39.31 39.31 -2.10
N LEU A 843 -38.21 38.64 -2.51
CA LEU A 843 -38.20 37.23 -3.03
C LEU A 843 -36.88 36.79 -3.70
N SER A 844 -36.82 35.46 -3.92
CA SER A 844 -36.10 34.70 -4.96
C SER A 844 -34.57 34.65 -5.01
N SER A 845 -34.09 33.41 -4.94
CA SER A 845 -32.76 32.91 -5.28
C SER A 845 -32.60 32.63 -6.78
N GLN A 846 -31.34 32.59 -7.26
CA GLN A 846 -30.79 31.89 -8.44
C GLN A 846 -29.28 32.24 -8.53
N GLY A 847 -28.32 31.39 -8.93
CA GLY A 847 -28.34 29.98 -9.33
C GLY A 847 -28.69 29.76 -10.81
N THR A 848 -27.88 29.13 -11.68
CA THR A 848 -26.54 28.51 -11.58
C THR A 848 -25.96 28.38 -13.02
N LEU A 849 -24.70 27.89 -13.15
CA LEU A 849 -24.14 27.22 -14.35
C LEU A 849 -23.95 28.00 -15.66
N SER A 850 -22.78 27.84 -16.28
CA SER A 850 -22.63 27.06 -17.54
C SER A 850 -21.17 27.01 -17.99
N ASP A 851 -20.76 25.89 -18.60
CA ASP A 851 -19.63 25.86 -19.53
C ASP A 851 -19.88 26.78 -20.73
N ARG A 852 -18.81 27.26 -21.38
CA ARG A 852 -18.73 27.16 -22.86
C ARG A 852 -17.34 27.35 -23.46
N GLN A 853 -17.10 26.55 -24.49
CA GLN A 853 -16.15 26.80 -25.56
C GLN A 853 -16.64 27.93 -26.49
N GLU A 854 -15.65 28.51 -27.19
CA GLU A 854 -15.72 28.96 -28.60
C GLU A 854 -16.39 30.27 -29.04
N THR A 855 -15.61 30.96 -29.89
CA THR A 855 -15.98 31.81 -31.04
C THR A 855 -16.55 33.22 -30.82
N VAL A 856 -15.68 34.20 -31.07
CA VAL A 856 -15.78 35.16 -32.20
C VAL A 856 -17.18 35.74 -32.51
N VAL A 857 -17.33 37.04 -32.29
CA VAL A 857 -17.38 38.06 -33.36
C VAL A 857 -17.07 39.43 -32.75
N ARG A 858 -16.19 40.20 -33.41
CA ARG A 858 -16.29 41.66 -33.43
C ARG A 858 -16.21 42.07 -34.91
N THR A 859 -17.10 42.95 -35.31
CA THR A 859 -17.26 43.47 -36.67
C THR A 859 -16.07 44.41 -37.01
N GLU A 860 -15.78 44.80 -38.26
CA GLU A 860 -16.63 45.00 -39.45
C GLU A 860 -15.87 44.69 -40.78
N GLY A 861 -16.59 44.75 -41.91
CA GLY A 861 -16.01 45.12 -43.21
C GLY A 861 -15.34 44.01 -44.02
N GLY A 862 -16.02 43.50 -45.04
CA GLY A 862 -15.39 42.64 -46.07
C GLY A 862 -14.99 43.42 -47.33
N PRO A 863 -13.80 43.16 -47.90
CA PRO A 863 -13.50 43.42 -49.30
C PRO A 863 -13.36 42.11 -50.12
N GLN A 864 -13.25 42.24 -51.45
CA GLN A 864 -13.16 41.11 -52.38
C GLN A 864 -11.72 40.66 -52.67
N ALA A 865 -11.62 39.41 -53.16
CA ALA A 865 -10.64 38.90 -54.14
C ALA A 865 -9.18 38.55 -53.71
N ASN A 866 -8.90 37.24 -53.82
CA ASN A 866 -7.75 36.60 -54.48
C ASN A 866 -6.31 36.77 -53.95
N GLY A 867 -5.59 35.62 -53.83
CA GLY A 867 -4.19 35.56 -54.32
C GLY A 867 -3.18 34.68 -53.58
N HIS A 868 -3.03 33.43 -54.01
CA HIS A 868 -1.84 32.54 -53.97
C HIS A 868 -0.77 32.55 -52.83
N ILE A 869 -0.67 31.39 -52.17
CA ILE A 869 0.51 30.49 -52.00
C ILE A 869 1.90 31.05 -52.42
N GLU A 870 2.90 31.05 -51.52
CA GLU A 870 4.09 30.17 -51.56
C GLU A 870 5.03 30.30 -50.33
N SER A 871 6.21 29.65 -50.36
CA SER A 871 6.76 28.84 -49.26
C SER A 871 8.03 29.34 -48.56
N ASN A 872 8.36 28.65 -47.45
CA ASN A 872 9.68 28.49 -46.79
C ASN A 872 10.20 29.56 -45.82
N GLY A 873 10.85 29.06 -44.76
CA GLY A 873 11.61 29.82 -43.77
C GLY A 873 12.32 28.88 -42.78
N VAL A 874 13.63 28.67 -42.98
CA VAL A 874 14.51 27.85 -42.13
C VAL A 874 15.80 28.63 -41.84
N CYS A 875 16.26 28.64 -40.59
CA CYS A 875 17.51 29.30 -40.17
C CYS A 875 18.40 28.33 -39.36
N PRO A 876 19.67 28.09 -39.78
CA PRO A 876 20.58 27.20 -39.06
C PRO A 876 21.96 27.83 -38.66
N ARG A 877 22.47 27.38 -37.51
CA ARG A 877 23.85 26.86 -37.26
C ARG A 877 25.16 27.71 -37.35
N ASP A 878 26.01 27.42 -36.34
CA ASP A 878 27.45 27.08 -36.36
C ASP A 878 28.61 28.13 -36.54
N ALA A 879 29.30 28.40 -35.41
CA ALA A 879 30.74 28.16 -35.15
C ALA A 879 31.90 29.18 -35.47
N SER A 880 33.04 28.94 -34.77
CA SER A 880 34.41 29.54 -34.88
C SER A 880 34.67 30.93 -34.24
N HIS A 881 35.85 31.30 -33.69
CA HIS A 881 37.15 30.60 -33.49
C HIS A 881 38.02 31.16 -32.30
N PHE A 882 39.25 30.63 -32.10
CA PHE A 882 40.27 30.86 -31.03
C PHE A 882 41.22 32.09 -31.31
N PRO A 883 42.26 32.51 -30.51
CA PRO A 883 43.21 31.72 -29.65
C PRO A 883 43.80 32.30 -28.31
N GLU A 884 44.53 31.44 -27.57
CA GLU A 884 45.79 31.63 -26.76
C GLU A 884 45.93 32.71 -25.64
N ALA A 885 46.70 32.56 -24.53
CA ALA A 885 47.50 31.45 -23.95
C ALA A 885 47.81 31.64 -22.42
N ASP A 886 48.50 30.64 -21.82
CA ASP A 886 49.38 30.65 -20.61
C ASP A 886 48.89 30.83 -19.13
N ALA A 887 48.85 29.68 -18.43
CA ALA A 887 49.72 29.28 -17.29
C ALA A 887 49.57 29.82 -15.82
N HIS A 888 49.53 28.83 -14.90
CA HIS A 888 50.04 28.78 -13.51
C HIS A 888 49.49 29.65 -12.34
N SER A 889 48.71 28.97 -11.47
CA SER A 889 48.96 28.78 -10.00
C SER A 889 48.38 29.73 -8.92
N VAL A 890 48.43 29.22 -7.67
CA VAL A 890 48.19 29.85 -6.33
C VAL A 890 46.74 30.05 -5.81
N ALA A 891 46.21 28.96 -5.22
CA ALA A 891 45.65 28.83 -3.86
C ALA A 891 44.46 29.66 -3.30
N CYS A 892 43.67 28.97 -2.45
CA CYS A 892 42.66 29.46 -1.48
C CYS A 892 41.31 30.00 -2.05
N ARG A 893 40.14 29.81 -1.40
CA ARG A 893 39.81 29.21 -0.08
C ARG A 893 38.34 28.73 0.00
N GLN A 894 38.08 27.71 0.84
CA GLN A 894 36.75 27.29 1.36
C GLN A 894 35.73 26.71 0.33
N PRO A 895 34.53 26.21 0.76
CA PRO A 895 34.41 24.95 1.49
C PRO A 895 33.39 23.95 0.89
N LYS A 896 33.32 22.73 1.46
CA LYS A 896 32.42 21.65 1.03
C LYS A 896 31.03 21.75 1.68
N LEU A 897 30.01 21.30 0.95
CA LEU A 897 28.91 20.51 1.52
C LEU A 897 28.71 19.26 0.66
N CYS A 898 28.39 18.11 1.27
CA CYS A 898 28.32 16.83 0.56
C CYS A 898 27.20 15.93 1.10
N THR A 899 26.39 15.37 0.20
CA THR A 899 25.60 14.16 0.44
C THR A 899 25.70 13.24 -0.78
N GLY A 900 26.00 11.96 -0.54
CA GLY A 900 26.16 10.96 -1.58
C GLY A 900 26.53 9.61 -0.98
N TYR A 901 25.90 8.54 -1.46
CA TYR A 901 26.06 7.19 -0.90
C TYR A 901 26.15 6.15 -2.01
N HIS A 902 27.37 5.70 -2.35
CA HIS A 902 27.60 4.39 -2.96
C HIS A 902 29.10 4.02 -2.95
N LYS A 903 29.40 2.82 -2.42
CA LYS A 903 30.54 1.91 -2.73
C LYS A 903 31.99 2.45 -2.70
N GLU A 904 32.92 1.58 -2.32
CA GLU A 904 34.01 1.04 -3.16
C GLU A 904 34.83 -0.01 -2.35
N PRO A 905 35.69 -0.84 -2.98
CA PRO A 905 36.25 -2.06 -2.37
C PRO A 905 37.73 -1.93 -1.94
N TRP A 906 38.26 -2.98 -1.28
CA TRP A 906 39.70 -3.18 -1.08
C TRP A 906 40.14 -4.60 -1.47
N LYS A 907 41.40 -4.73 -1.92
CA LYS A 907 42.12 -5.99 -2.20
C LYS A 907 43.46 -5.98 -1.46
N ALA A 908 44.03 -7.18 -1.33
CA ALA A 908 45.39 -7.61 -0.94
C ALA A 908 46.54 -6.56 -0.98
N THR A 909 47.65 -6.70 -0.24
CA THR A 909 48.44 -7.94 0.02
C THR A 909 49.44 -7.73 1.19
N GLU A 910 49.94 -8.81 1.82
CA GLU A 910 51.26 -8.98 2.51
C GLU A 910 51.91 -7.83 3.33
N LYS A 911 52.55 -8.05 4.50
CA LYS A 911 53.63 -9.03 4.77
C LYS A 911 53.88 -9.24 6.29
N ALA A 912 54.99 -9.86 6.68
CA ALA A 912 55.20 -10.54 7.96
C ALA A 912 56.12 -9.85 9.00
N GLU A 913 56.08 -10.38 10.25
CA GLU A 913 57.12 -10.40 11.32
C GLU A 913 57.66 -9.10 11.96
N GLY A 914 57.92 -9.15 13.28
CA GLY A 914 58.75 -8.17 14.01
C GLY A 914 58.32 -7.83 15.45
N THR A 915 59.03 -8.33 16.45
CA THR A 915 58.93 -7.97 17.90
C THR A 915 60.23 -7.28 18.37
N PRO A 916 60.42 -6.89 19.65
CA PRO A 916 59.58 -6.05 20.54
C PRO A 916 60.39 -4.88 21.21
N GLY A 917 59.74 -4.00 21.99
CA GLY A 917 60.46 -3.01 22.84
C GLY A 917 59.55 -2.08 23.69
N PRO A 918 59.76 -1.91 25.02
CA PRO A 918 58.83 -1.17 25.90
C PRO A 918 59.40 0.06 26.64
N GLN A 919 58.55 1.05 26.97
CA GLN A 919 58.60 2.03 28.10
C GLN A 919 57.53 3.15 27.86
N LYS A 920 56.98 3.93 28.83
CA LYS A 920 56.65 3.75 30.26
C LYS A 920 55.89 5.02 30.75
N MET A 921 54.95 4.89 31.71
CA MET A 921 54.31 6.00 32.49
C MET A 921 53.41 6.97 31.67
N GLU A 922 52.38 7.66 32.20
CA GLU A 922 51.73 7.63 33.53
C GLU A 922 50.23 8.06 33.48
N HIS A 923 49.56 8.01 34.65
CA HIS A 923 48.20 8.43 35.05
C HIS A 923 47.21 9.11 34.05
N GLY A 924 45.89 8.86 34.09
CA GLY A 924 45.12 7.91 34.91
C GLY A 924 43.61 8.21 34.98
N GLY A 925 42.75 7.20 34.80
CA GLY A 925 41.29 7.32 34.89
C GLY A 925 40.55 6.01 34.53
N ARG A 926 39.98 5.31 35.52
CA ARG A 926 39.20 4.05 35.36
C ARG A 926 37.80 4.35 34.78
N VAL A 927 37.03 3.44 34.16
CA VAL A 927 37.05 1.95 33.97
C VAL A 927 36.55 1.74 32.50
N VAL A 928 37.16 0.98 31.55
CA VAL A 928 37.55 -0.45 31.47
C VAL A 928 36.31 -1.40 31.46
N CYS A 929 36.12 -2.42 30.62
CA CYS A 929 36.61 -2.85 29.28
C CYS A 929 35.58 -3.91 28.76
N SER A 930 35.10 -3.92 27.51
CA SER A 930 35.70 -4.49 26.29
C SER A 930 36.17 -5.97 26.38
N ASP A 931 35.25 -6.86 26.01
CA ASP A 931 35.40 -8.14 25.28
C ASP A 931 36.63 -9.05 25.46
N CYS A 932 36.37 -10.17 26.13
CA CYS A 932 36.62 -11.56 25.70
C CYS A 932 37.58 -11.87 24.54
N ASN A 933 38.47 -12.85 24.75
CA ASN A 933 38.69 -13.90 23.74
C ASN A 933 39.10 -15.27 24.35
N THR A 934 38.21 -16.27 24.20
CA THR A 934 38.41 -17.73 24.01
C THR A 934 39.34 -18.62 24.88
N GLU A 935 38.89 -19.88 25.03
CA GLU A 935 39.58 -21.11 25.49
C GLU A 935 39.94 -21.19 27.00
N VAL A 936 39.29 -22.02 27.84
CA VAL A 936 39.16 -23.50 27.91
C VAL A 936 40.40 -24.19 28.49
N ASP A 937 40.37 -24.58 29.78
CA ASP A 937 40.12 -25.99 30.19
C ASP A 937 39.85 -26.15 31.72
N CYS A 938 39.69 -27.39 32.21
CA CYS A 938 38.95 -27.82 33.41
C CYS A 938 39.66 -27.86 34.81
N TYR A 939 38.83 -28.17 35.84
CA TYR A 939 39.10 -28.77 37.18
C TYR A 939 39.28 -27.91 38.47
N SER A 940 38.29 -28.04 39.37
CA SER A 940 38.27 -28.22 40.87
C SER A 940 39.38 -27.64 41.78
N ARG A 941 39.16 -27.20 43.04
CA ARG A 941 38.22 -27.67 44.11
C ARG A 941 38.22 -26.74 45.37
N GLU A 942 37.41 -27.07 46.40
CA GLU A 942 37.42 -26.58 47.82
C GLU A 942 36.94 -25.11 48.06
N GLN A 943 36.02 -24.75 48.99
CA GLN A 943 35.83 -24.95 50.45
C GLN A 943 36.66 -23.97 51.33
N ASP A 944 36.18 -23.36 52.44
CA ASP A 944 34.96 -23.55 53.27
C ASP A 944 34.61 -22.31 54.16
N PHE A 945 33.58 -22.44 55.03
CA PHE A 945 33.30 -21.71 56.32
C PHE A 945 32.17 -20.66 56.48
N HIS A 946 31.54 -20.73 57.67
CA HIS A 946 30.36 -20.00 58.21
C HIS A 946 30.54 -19.85 59.76
N PRO A 947 29.85 -18.93 60.49
CA PRO A 947 28.79 -19.36 61.45
C PRO A 947 27.67 -18.31 61.80
N GLN A 948 26.80 -18.62 62.79
CA GLN A 948 25.65 -17.84 63.37
C GLN A 948 25.86 -17.56 64.91
N PRO A 949 24.89 -17.51 65.90
CA PRO A 949 23.38 -17.43 65.97
C PRO A 949 22.75 -16.54 67.12
N VAL A 950 21.41 -16.65 67.42
CA VAL A 950 20.76 -16.94 68.77
C VAL A 950 19.26 -16.46 69.01
N SER A 951 18.32 -17.41 69.29
CA SER A 951 17.04 -17.32 70.10
C SER A 951 15.77 -16.54 69.58
N ARG A 952 14.50 -16.49 70.12
CA ARG A 952 13.60 -17.19 71.13
C ARG A 952 12.13 -16.57 71.07
N ASP A 953 10.99 -16.92 71.73
CA ASP A 953 10.39 -18.05 72.55
C ASP A 953 8.82 -17.89 72.73
N SER A 954 8.08 -18.90 73.29
CA SER A 954 6.76 -18.81 74.03
C SER A 954 5.40 -18.57 73.24
N VAL A 955 4.12 -18.74 73.69
CA VAL A 955 3.35 -19.42 74.83
C VAL A 955 1.80 -19.57 74.50
N GLN A 956 0.89 -20.00 75.42
CA GLN A 956 -0.55 -20.43 75.27
C GLN A 956 -1.42 -20.10 76.56
N PRO A 957 -2.68 -20.57 76.91
CA PRO A 957 -3.85 -21.30 76.28
C PRO A 957 -5.34 -20.92 76.76
N ASN A 958 -6.37 -21.76 76.44
CA ASN A 958 -7.67 -22.12 77.16
C ASN A 958 -9.11 -21.65 76.73
N GLY A 959 -10.14 -22.53 76.98
CA GLY A 959 -11.60 -22.48 76.58
C GLY A 959 -12.63 -22.33 77.75
N PRO A 960 -13.91 -22.87 77.76
CA PRO A 960 -14.44 -24.13 77.15
C PRO A 960 -15.93 -24.15 76.61
N GLU A 961 -16.59 -25.33 76.60
CA GLU A 961 -17.88 -25.82 75.96
C GLU A 961 -19.16 -25.79 76.90
N PRO A 962 -20.37 -26.43 76.69
CA PRO A 962 -20.79 -27.59 75.82
C PRO A 962 -22.23 -27.69 75.16
N GLY A 963 -22.42 -28.64 74.20
CA GLY A 963 -23.63 -29.49 73.93
C GLY A 963 -24.78 -28.99 73.00
N GLY A 964 -25.46 -29.80 72.15
CA GLY A 964 -25.28 -31.23 71.74
C GLY A 964 -26.38 -31.79 70.76
N SER A 965 -26.16 -33.00 70.17
CA SER A 965 -27.06 -33.86 69.31
C SER A 965 -27.52 -33.33 67.92
N ASP A 966 -27.62 -34.09 66.81
CA ASP A 966 -27.49 -35.55 66.51
C ASP A 966 -26.98 -35.87 65.07
N GLN A 967 -26.38 -37.08 64.87
CA GLN A 967 -26.28 -37.97 63.66
C GLN A 967 -25.98 -37.41 62.22
N GLU A 968 -25.19 -38.03 61.32
CA GLU A 968 -24.33 -39.26 61.34
C GLU A 968 -23.29 -39.32 60.18
N HIS A 969 -22.03 -39.74 60.48
CA HIS A 969 -21.02 -40.56 59.73
C HIS A 969 -20.82 -40.50 58.17
N PHE A 970 -19.65 -40.81 57.56
CA PHE A 970 -18.17 -40.76 57.81
C PHE A 970 -17.42 -41.65 56.75
N PRO A 971 -16.06 -41.75 56.66
CA PRO A 971 -14.93 -40.83 56.88
C PRO A 971 -14.13 -40.65 55.54
N HIS A 972 -12.81 -40.74 55.25
CA HIS A 972 -11.44 -40.82 55.86
C HIS A 972 -10.41 -40.65 54.69
N HIS A 973 -9.07 -40.48 54.74
CA HIS A 973 -8.04 -40.13 55.74
C HIS A 973 -6.78 -39.54 55.00
N GLN A 974 -5.53 -39.73 55.48
CA GLN A 974 -4.29 -39.18 54.89
C GLN A 974 -3.01 -39.98 55.32
N CYS A 975 -1.86 -39.73 54.66
CA CYS A 975 -0.45 -39.92 55.10
C CYS A 975 0.32 -41.29 55.03
N SER A 976 1.58 -41.16 54.54
CA SER A 976 2.86 -41.83 54.94
C SER A 976 3.10 -43.37 54.88
N GLY A 977 4.30 -43.78 54.43
CA GLY A 977 5.03 -44.93 55.04
C GLY A 977 5.81 -45.94 54.16
N THR A 978 7.08 -45.64 53.83
CA THR A 978 8.25 -46.57 53.70
C THR A 978 8.26 -47.90 52.90
N ALA A 979 9.35 -48.06 52.11
CA ALA A 979 10.11 -49.28 51.74
C ALA A 979 9.53 -50.31 50.72
N GLY A 980 10.33 -50.65 49.67
CA GLY A 980 9.86 -51.60 48.62
C GLY A 980 10.76 -52.08 47.45
N GLY A 981 12.06 -51.73 47.34
CA GLY A 981 13.04 -52.48 46.51
C GLY A 981 13.21 -52.19 44.99
N SER A 982 14.46 -52.40 44.52
CA SER A 982 14.93 -52.68 43.13
C SER A 982 14.59 -51.76 41.92
N CYS A 983 15.53 -50.85 41.60
CA CYS A 983 16.40 -50.81 40.39
C CYS A 983 15.96 -51.39 39.01
N PRO A 984 16.51 -50.92 37.86
CA PRO A 984 17.29 -49.69 37.60
C PRO A 984 16.94 -48.90 36.30
N GLU A 985 17.56 -47.73 36.15
CA GLU A 985 18.04 -47.04 34.92
C GLU A 985 17.22 -46.95 33.61
N CYS A 986 17.06 -45.72 33.13
CA CYS A 986 16.84 -45.39 31.71
C CYS A 986 17.82 -44.27 31.27
N GLN A 987 18.87 -44.63 30.53
CA GLN A 987 19.69 -43.67 29.76
C GLN A 987 19.30 -43.69 28.27
N GLY A 988 19.72 -42.65 27.53
CA GLY A 988 20.04 -42.79 26.10
C GLY A 988 18.90 -42.56 25.11
N SER A 989 18.55 -41.30 24.84
CA SER A 989 17.79 -40.93 23.66
C SER A 989 18.66 -40.93 22.39
N LEU A 990 18.57 -42.01 21.60
CA LEU A 990 19.18 -42.09 20.26
C LEU A 990 18.13 -42.47 19.21
N TYR A 991 17.92 -41.58 18.23
CA TYR A 991 17.13 -41.85 17.04
C TYR A 991 17.82 -42.87 16.13
N PRO A 992 17.03 -43.75 15.50
CA PRO A 992 17.23 -44.02 14.08
C PRO A 992 15.94 -43.84 13.26
N SER A 993 16.09 -43.24 12.08
CA SER A 993 15.09 -43.26 11.01
C SER A 993 14.83 -44.68 10.49
N ASN A 994 13.65 -44.94 9.91
CA ASN A 994 13.49 -46.07 9.00
C ASN A 994 12.53 -45.80 7.84
N HIS A 995 12.79 -46.50 6.72
CA HIS A 995 11.99 -46.50 5.50
C HIS A 995 11.34 -47.90 5.33
N ASP A 996 10.15 -47.94 4.76
CA ASP A 996 9.42 -49.09 4.20
C ASP A 996 9.95 -50.53 4.41
N ARG A 997 9.11 -51.41 5.01
CA ARG A 997 8.46 -52.49 4.23
C ARG A 997 7.33 -53.26 4.95
N MET A 998 6.14 -53.16 4.35
CA MET A 998 5.16 -54.22 4.02
C MET A 998 4.93 -55.49 4.89
N LEU A 999 3.63 -55.76 5.07
CA LEU A 999 2.95 -57.08 5.07
C LEU A 999 3.19 -58.07 6.23
N THR A 1000 2.16 -58.27 7.06
CA THR A 1000 1.36 -59.53 7.04
C THR A 1000 0.02 -59.38 7.79
N ALA A 1001 -0.87 -60.37 7.65
CA ALA A 1001 -2.28 -60.28 8.06
C ALA A 1001 -2.57 -60.82 9.47
N VAL A 1002 -3.61 -60.28 10.13
CA VAL A 1002 -4.37 -60.98 11.20
C VAL A 1002 -5.89 -60.76 11.06
N LYS A 1003 -6.58 -61.84 10.67
CA LYS A 1003 -7.88 -62.36 11.15
C LYS A 1003 -8.96 -61.37 11.66
N LYS A 1004 -10.12 -61.34 10.98
CA LYS A 1004 -11.45 -61.14 11.60
C LYS A 1004 -12.15 -62.50 11.82
N LYS A 1005 -12.79 -62.70 12.97
CA LYS A 1005 -13.88 -63.67 13.26
C LYS A 1005 -14.36 -63.50 14.73
N PRO A 1006 -15.58 -63.94 15.13
CA PRO A 1006 -16.70 -64.41 14.32
C PRO A 1006 -18.08 -63.77 14.65
N MET A 1007 -19.05 -64.20 13.83
CA MET A 1007 -20.49 -63.94 13.77
C MET A 1007 -21.34 -64.10 15.06
N ALA A 1008 -22.47 -63.37 15.08
CA ALA A 1008 -23.84 -63.91 15.17
C ALA A 1008 -24.85 -62.81 14.70
N SER A 1009 -25.99 -63.06 14.03
CA SER A 1009 -26.51 -64.26 13.34
C SER A 1009 -27.81 -63.92 12.57
N LEU A 1010 -28.05 -64.50 11.37
CA LEU A 1010 -29.36 -64.64 10.65
C LEU A 1010 -30.03 -63.31 10.21
N ASP A 1011 -30.81 -63.16 9.13
CA ASP A 1011 -31.11 -63.91 7.88
C ASP A 1011 -31.53 -62.84 6.83
N GLY A 1012 -31.57 -63.04 5.50
CA GLY A 1012 -31.15 -64.15 4.65
C GLY A 1012 -31.77 -64.03 3.23
N LYS A 1013 -30.96 -64.24 2.16
CA LYS A 1013 -31.33 -64.31 0.71
C LYS A 1013 -32.00 -63.05 0.07
N GLY A 1014 -31.64 -62.61 -1.13
CA GLY A 1014 -30.59 -63.05 -2.07
C GLY A 1014 -30.80 -62.42 -3.47
N ASP A 1015 -29.75 -62.38 -4.28
CA ASP A 1015 -29.71 -62.06 -5.73
C ASP A 1015 -30.25 -60.70 -6.23
N SER A 1016 -29.67 -60.02 -7.22
CA SER A 1016 -28.34 -60.16 -7.86
C SER A 1016 -27.93 -58.83 -8.56
N SER A 1017 -26.81 -58.85 -9.30
CA SER A 1017 -26.25 -57.84 -10.23
C SER A 1017 -27.28 -56.98 -11.01
N TRP A 1018 -26.99 -55.72 -11.40
CA TRP A 1018 -25.82 -55.34 -12.22
C TRP A 1018 -25.22 -53.94 -12.01
N THR A 1019 -23.97 -53.84 -12.49
CA THR A 1019 -22.99 -52.75 -12.57
C THR A 1019 -23.44 -51.31 -12.87
N LEU A 1020 -22.73 -50.35 -12.27
CA LEU A 1020 -22.57 -48.98 -12.79
C LEU A 1020 -21.87 -48.94 -14.16
N ALA A 1021 -22.18 -47.92 -14.95
CA ALA A 1021 -21.28 -47.34 -15.96
C ALA A 1021 -21.15 -45.81 -15.73
N ARG A 1022 -20.10 -45.20 -16.28
CA ARG A 1022 -19.78 -43.75 -16.20
C ARG A 1022 -19.65 -43.18 -17.62
N LEU A 1023 -19.44 -41.85 -17.69
CA LEU A 1023 -18.97 -41.04 -18.84
C LEU A 1023 -20.09 -40.52 -19.78
N TYR A 1024 -19.96 -39.41 -20.52
CA TYR A 1024 -19.32 -38.08 -20.31
C TYR A 1024 -19.63 -37.23 -21.59
N ASP A 1025 -20.44 -36.15 -21.52
CA ASP A 1025 -20.59 -35.06 -22.55
C ASP A 1025 -20.91 -35.41 -24.04
N PRO A 1026 -21.23 -34.44 -24.94
CA PRO A 1026 -21.83 -33.10 -24.78
C PRO A 1026 -22.99 -32.79 -25.78
N ASP A 1027 -23.45 -31.51 -25.78
CA ASP A 1027 -23.95 -30.68 -26.90
C ASP A 1027 -25.43 -30.62 -27.39
N TYR A 1028 -25.85 -29.35 -27.60
CA TYR A 1028 -26.86 -28.76 -28.51
C TYR A 1028 -28.39 -29.06 -28.48
N ALA A 1029 -29.11 -28.08 -27.89
CA ALA A 1029 -30.17 -27.23 -28.51
C ALA A 1029 -31.63 -27.69 -28.81
N GLU A 1030 -32.55 -26.89 -28.25
CA GLU A 1030 -33.87 -26.43 -28.75
C GLU A 1030 -35.12 -27.35 -28.84
N LEU A 1031 -36.28 -26.64 -28.91
CA LEU A 1031 -37.67 -27.05 -29.22
C LEU A 1031 -38.51 -27.82 -28.16
N GLN A 1032 -39.34 -27.04 -27.47
CA GLN A 1032 -40.72 -27.41 -27.05
C GLN A 1032 -41.65 -27.50 -28.30
N PRO A 1033 -42.87 -28.12 -28.27
CA PRO A 1033 -43.95 -27.78 -27.31
C PRO A 1033 -44.99 -28.88 -26.96
N ALA A 1034 -46.05 -28.46 -26.23
CA ALA A 1034 -47.43 -29.01 -26.21
C ALA A 1034 -47.63 -30.43 -25.61
N SER A 1035 -48.16 -30.58 -24.37
CA SER A 1035 -49.60 -30.64 -23.99
C SER A 1035 -50.27 -32.01 -24.23
N SER A 1036 -51.34 -32.46 -23.56
CA SER A 1036 -52.49 -31.73 -22.98
C SER A 1036 -53.44 -32.61 -22.13
N LEU A 1037 -54.12 -32.03 -21.10
CA LEU A 1037 -55.48 -32.37 -20.59
C LEU A 1037 -55.67 -33.79 -19.97
N THR A 1038 -56.69 -34.16 -19.17
CA THR A 1038 -57.87 -33.55 -18.48
C THR A 1038 -58.13 -34.41 -17.20
N SER A 1039 -59.10 -34.27 -16.28
CA SER A 1039 -60.28 -33.42 -15.92
C SER A 1039 -60.63 -33.78 -14.45
N GLY A 1040 -61.52 -33.13 -13.67
CA GLY A 1040 -62.46 -32.01 -13.83
C GLY A 1040 -63.04 -31.63 -12.44
N SER A 1041 -63.66 -30.46 -12.20
CA SER A 1041 -64.97 -29.95 -12.67
C SER A 1041 -66.18 -30.40 -11.82
N PRO A 1042 -67.25 -29.59 -11.61
CA PRO A 1042 -67.38 -28.12 -11.76
C PRO A 1042 -68.16 -27.52 -10.52
N GLU A 1043 -69.11 -26.54 -10.49
CA GLU A 1043 -69.78 -25.63 -11.45
C GLU A 1043 -70.45 -24.41 -10.73
N ARG A 1044 -70.61 -23.27 -11.45
CA ARG A 1044 -71.63 -22.17 -11.28
C ARG A 1044 -71.68 -21.33 -9.96
N THR A 1045 -72.09 -20.05 -9.95
CA THR A 1045 -72.91 -19.27 -10.93
C THR A 1045 -72.58 -17.75 -10.96
N ALA A 1046 -72.63 -17.12 -12.16
CA ALA A 1046 -73.01 -15.71 -12.51
C ALA A 1046 -72.43 -14.45 -11.78
N ALA A 1047 -72.25 -13.27 -12.41
CA ALA A 1047 -72.21 -12.85 -13.83
C ALA A 1047 -71.75 -11.36 -14.01
N GLN A 1048 -71.19 -11.02 -15.20
CA GLN A 1048 -71.17 -9.68 -15.88
C GLN A 1048 -70.41 -8.49 -15.22
N HIS A 1049 -69.90 -7.45 -15.92
CA HIS A 1049 -69.84 -7.07 -17.35
C HIS A 1049 -68.67 -6.04 -17.61
N LEU A 1050 -67.91 -6.15 -18.73
CA LEU A 1050 -67.30 -5.06 -19.58
C LEU A 1050 -66.34 -3.98 -18.93
N LEU A 1051 -65.34 -3.33 -19.57
CA LEU A 1051 -64.88 -3.17 -20.97
C LEU A 1051 -63.35 -2.80 -21.06
N VAL A 1052 -62.61 -3.43 -21.98
CA VAL A 1052 -61.59 -2.87 -22.94
C VAL A 1052 -60.42 -1.93 -22.49
N SER A 1053 -59.23 -2.54 -22.37
CA SER A 1053 -57.96 -2.29 -23.13
C SER A 1053 -56.94 -1.13 -22.84
N ASN A 1054 -55.65 -1.49 -23.05
CA ASN A 1054 -54.50 -0.72 -23.59
C ASN A 1054 -54.11 0.65 -22.96
N GLY A 1055 -52.86 0.99 -22.59
CA GLY A 1055 -51.54 0.43 -22.88
C GLY A 1055 -50.49 1.56 -23.03
N HIS A 1056 -49.24 1.29 -22.60
CA HIS A 1056 -47.96 1.91 -23.02
C HIS A 1056 -47.44 3.29 -22.47
N LEU A 1057 -46.18 3.21 -22.00
CA LEU A 1057 -45.08 4.21 -22.03
C LEU A 1057 -45.05 5.43 -21.05
N PRO A 1058 -43.86 6.06 -20.81
CA PRO A 1058 -43.50 6.57 -19.46
C PRO A 1058 -42.72 7.92 -19.42
N LYS A 1059 -42.10 8.18 -18.24
CA LYS A 1059 -40.97 9.10 -17.92
C LYS A 1059 -41.24 10.60 -17.67
N ALA A 1060 -40.60 11.05 -16.57
CA ALA A 1060 -39.97 12.36 -16.30
C ALA A 1060 -40.81 13.65 -16.20
N CYS A 1061 -40.56 14.42 -15.13
CA CYS A 1061 -39.89 15.74 -15.20
C CYS A 1061 -39.59 16.29 -13.78
N ASP A 1062 -38.87 17.42 -13.70
CA ASP A 1062 -38.19 17.93 -12.50
C ASP A 1062 -38.88 19.11 -11.76
N SER A 1063 -38.60 19.19 -10.44
CA SER A 1063 -38.30 20.42 -9.66
C SER A 1063 -39.38 21.45 -9.24
N SER A 1064 -39.07 22.12 -8.11
CA SER A 1064 -39.48 23.50 -7.70
C SER A 1064 -40.83 23.67 -6.93
N PRO A 1065 -41.16 24.84 -6.30
CA PRO A 1065 -41.18 24.93 -4.82
C PRO A 1065 -42.33 25.79 -4.16
N GLU A 1066 -42.15 26.13 -2.87
CA GLU A 1066 -42.71 27.28 -2.08
C GLU A 1066 -44.21 27.37 -1.66
N SER A 1067 -44.48 26.92 -0.42
CA SER A 1067 -45.07 27.64 0.74
C SER A 1067 -46.44 28.38 0.76
N THR A 1068 -47.31 27.95 1.72
CA THR A 1068 -48.19 28.76 2.64
C THR A 1068 -49.44 29.49 2.08
N PRO A 1069 -50.37 30.08 2.90
CA PRO A 1069 -50.61 30.01 4.37
C PRO A 1069 -52.08 29.68 4.81
N LEU A 1070 -52.35 29.54 6.13
CA LEU A 1070 -53.56 30.06 6.84
C LEU A 1070 -53.45 29.93 8.39
N THR A 1071 -54.41 30.48 9.17
CA THR A 1071 -54.21 31.00 10.56
C THR A 1071 -55.18 30.48 11.65
N GLY A 1072 -54.77 30.54 12.94
CA GLY A 1072 -55.61 30.27 14.13
C GLY A 1072 -55.09 30.96 15.42
N GLN A 1073 -55.96 31.22 16.43
CA GLN A 1073 -55.79 32.26 17.47
C GLN A 1073 -55.27 31.84 18.88
N LEU A 1074 -54.97 32.88 19.69
CA LEU A 1074 -54.54 33.01 21.10
C LEU A 1074 -55.52 32.42 22.17
N PRO A 1075 -55.16 32.25 23.49
CA PRO A 1075 -54.38 33.22 24.32
C PRO A 1075 -53.42 32.74 25.45
N GLY A 1076 -52.31 33.48 25.62
CA GLY A 1076 -51.59 33.66 26.91
C GLY A 1076 -50.18 33.05 27.02
N LYS A 1077 -49.35 33.38 28.05
CA LYS A 1077 -49.42 34.50 29.02
C LYS A 1077 -48.03 34.82 29.65
N GLN A 1078 -47.99 35.41 30.86
CA GLN A 1078 -46.80 35.86 31.63
C GLN A 1078 -46.24 34.75 32.56
N ARG A 1079 -44.98 34.74 33.05
CA ARG A 1079 -43.83 35.70 33.00
C ARG A 1079 -42.48 34.96 33.18
N VAL A 1080 -41.36 35.59 32.82
CA VAL A 1080 -39.95 35.11 33.03
C VAL A 1080 -39.31 35.81 34.28
N PRO A 1081 -38.18 35.33 34.85
CA PRO A 1081 -36.83 35.57 34.29
C PRO A 1081 -35.94 34.28 34.22
N LEU A 1082 -35.05 34.02 33.25
CA LEU A 1082 -34.07 34.80 32.45
C LEU A 1082 -32.65 34.80 33.08
N LEU A 1083 -31.76 33.99 32.50
CA LEU A 1083 -30.30 34.15 32.55
C LEU A 1083 -29.68 33.60 31.24
N LEU A 1084 -28.76 34.38 30.66
CA LEU A 1084 -27.99 34.06 29.44
C LEU A 1084 -26.62 33.48 29.90
N ALA A 1085 -26.05 32.40 29.33
CA ALA A 1085 -25.56 32.19 27.95
C ALA A 1085 -24.32 33.04 27.60
N PRO A 1086 -23.42 32.64 26.66
CA PRO A 1086 -23.31 31.36 25.93
C PRO A 1086 -21.88 30.74 25.97
N LYS A 1087 -21.60 29.80 25.06
CA LYS A 1087 -20.26 29.23 24.78
C LYS A 1087 -19.36 30.19 23.99
N SER A 1088 -18.05 29.98 24.13
CA SER A 1088 -17.05 30.08 23.05
C SER A 1088 -16.16 28.85 23.10
#